data_AF-A0A2W1NU59-F1
#
_entry.id   AF-A0A2W1NU59-F1
#
_cell.length_a   1.000
_cell.length_b   1.000
_cell.length_c   1.000
_cell.angle_alpha   90.00
_cell.angle_beta   90.00
_cell.angle_gamma   90.00
#
_symmetry.space_group_name_H-M   'P 1'
#
loop_
_entity.id
_entity.type
_entity.pdbx_description
1 polymer ?
#
loop_
_entity_poly.entity_id
_entity_poly.type
_entity_poly.pdbx_seq_one_letter_code
_entity_poly.pdbx_strand_id
1 'polypeptide(L)'
;MMILVPIFLFCALLIDFARLKVAEKESENAVKAGVRSTLSAFSPGLQQYGLYALDQGDEKTKEMFVKTVSENMSGSVAAEHFGFIDQRVEPSNTSITSMYSLANHMVLKKQILEEMKYRAPMIYSLEIADKFKKTGLATNLRQASDYSKNAVKIEALLDERNGHLDRAWREWKNIHAKAAAVHPFYQSHLAELNELSARVGIHTVAEVRQSLTAAKADLTELKQQLEKTNDKIADLIAAGNASAAALGRLRDTKDALKTQMSDLTDKISALDQLLEDVIKYTELLAMLKLKSTGDLSDLKAHLTAFDEAINKAKTANDQLNTELRTVQTQNASTGAYKPNEVFQSIDIIQRQELDEYGSEAASVVALFSGLQAQLGSVLLFDAQNYQNADGAIQSFWQKANDLFVRQGQKESQRTNKQTAANSSKSEQRQKAQPYLDQVTRVMGVCSLVNAADPFKEHYTALQGDPAAGSTGFYQAYMTLNKSTDMAQPVPEINVEDADKAGASAMNLVASLEGLLTEVRDEFYVDEYAISKFSYRTLGLEKDASGQAKQSKELSQPESHALVNQELEYLLYGASSCAGNYAAAYAEMFAFRLAVGTAEALTEPHIQAMNVGSPLAMLLAAVAEGAMQAHMDMTKLIDGEAVPLSKKLGSAISLSYKDYLRVFLLLHSRDAVMLSRLQALIQLNTGTSLEHGTTYLSGTAASSVKLWFLPSVMKLLGASGLYSCQVVSDRCHMTKTGVMAY
;
A
#
# COMPACT_ATOMS: atom_id res chain seq x y z
N MET A 1 -4.42 58.66 88.00
CA MET A 1 -3.33 58.51 87.01
C MET A 1 -2.95 57.04 86.74
N MET A 2 -2.83 56.15 87.75
CA MET A 2 -2.43 54.73 87.53
C MET A 2 -3.36 53.87 86.66
N ILE A 3 -4.66 54.18 86.54
CA ILE A 3 -5.62 53.40 85.72
C ILE A 3 -5.80 53.98 84.31
N LEU A 4 -5.66 55.30 84.15
CA LEU A 4 -5.94 55.98 82.88
C LEU A 4 -4.86 55.73 81.82
N VAL A 5 -3.59 55.65 82.24
CA VAL A 5 -2.45 55.45 81.33
C VAL A 5 -2.49 54.06 80.65
N PRO A 6 -2.69 52.94 81.37
CA PRO A 6 -2.84 51.63 80.73
C PRO A 6 -4.03 51.54 79.77
N ILE A 7 -5.19 52.12 80.13
CA ILE A 7 -6.37 52.14 79.27
C ILE A 7 -6.11 52.96 78.00
N PHE A 8 -5.50 54.14 78.12
CA PHE A 8 -5.14 54.96 76.98
C PHE A 8 -4.16 54.24 76.05
N LEU A 9 -3.11 53.60 76.59
CA LEU A 9 -2.16 52.81 75.81
C LEU A 9 -2.83 51.62 75.09
N PHE A 10 -3.78 50.95 75.75
CA PHE A 10 -4.55 49.87 75.15
C PHE A 10 -5.46 50.38 74.02
N CYS A 11 -6.19 51.48 74.23
CA CYS A 11 -7.00 52.10 73.18
C CYS A 11 -6.14 52.60 72.01
N ALA A 12 -4.98 53.21 72.29
CA ALA A 12 -4.03 53.67 71.27
C ALA A 12 -3.49 52.50 70.43
N LEU A 13 -3.18 51.36 71.08
CA LEU A 13 -2.78 50.13 70.41
C LEU A 13 -3.90 49.59 69.52
N LEU A 14 -5.15 49.56 70.00
CA LEU A 14 -6.31 49.10 69.21
C LEU A 14 -6.57 50.02 67.99
N ILE A 15 -6.39 51.34 68.14
CA ILE A 15 -6.53 52.30 67.05
C ILE A 15 -5.45 52.07 65.98
N ASP A 16 -4.17 51.97 66.36
CA ASP A 16 -3.08 51.68 65.41
C ASP A 16 -3.27 50.30 64.77
N PHE A 17 -3.75 49.29 65.51
CA PHE A 17 -4.07 47.96 64.98
C PHE A 17 -5.22 48.00 63.95
N ALA A 18 -6.31 48.70 64.25
CA ALA A 18 -7.45 48.84 63.33
C ALA A 18 -7.02 49.57 62.05
N ARG A 19 -6.26 50.66 62.16
CA ARG A 19 -5.70 51.40 61.01
C ARG A 19 -4.76 50.52 60.18
N LEU A 20 -3.93 49.71 60.84
CA LEU A 20 -3.06 48.76 60.17
C LEU A 20 -3.83 47.66 59.42
N LYS A 21 -4.92 47.15 59.99
CA LYS A 21 -5.79 46.17 59.31
C LYS A 21 -6.50 46.74 58.08
N VAL A 22 -6.95 47.99 58.16
CA VAL A 22 -7.52 48.67 57.00
C VAL A 22 -6.44 48.93 55.93
N ALA A 23 -5.24 49.37 56.32
CA ALA A 23 -4.11 49.56 55.41
C ALA A 23 -3.63 48.24 54.76
N GLU A 24 -3.70 47.12 55.47
CA GLU A 24 -3.45 45.79 54.89
C GLU A 24 -4.47 45.45 53.81
N LYS A 25 -5.76 45.74 54.08
CA LYS A 25 -6.84 45.44 53.15
C LYS A 25 -6.80 46.35 51.93
N GLU A 26 -6.49 47.62 52.14
CA GLU A 26 -6.26 48.62 51.11
C GLU A 26 -5.09 48.21 50.20
N SER A 27 -3.94 47.84 50.75
CA SER A 27 -2.81 47.31 49.96
C SER A 27 -3.18 46.05 49.18
N GLU A 28 -3.92 45.12 49.78
CA GLU A 28 -4.35 43.91 49.08
C GLU A 28 -5.27 44.24 47.89
N ASN A 29 -6.23 45.15 48.10
CA ASN A 29 -7.15 45.58 47.05
C ASN A 29 -6.43 46.38 45.96
N ALA A 30 -5.51 47.28 46.34
CA ALA A 30 -4.71 48.07 45.41
C ALA A 30 -3.82 47.19 44.54
N VAL A 31 -3.16 46.17 45.11
CA VAL A 31 -2.37 45.20 44.33
C VAL A 31 -3.25 44.34 43.42
N LYS A 32 -4.43 43.90 43.89
CA LYS A 32 -5.40 43.18 43.04
C LYS A 32 -5.93 44.05 41.89
N ALA A 33 -6.21 45.32 42.15
CA ALA A 33 -6.59 46.30 41.13
C ALA A 33 -5.43 46.56 40.16
N GLY A 34 -4.20 46.63 40.68
CA GLY A 34 -2.96 46.73 39.92
C GLY A 34 -2.84 45.64 38.88
N VAL A 35 -2.83 44.37 39.29
CA VAL A 35 -2.70 43.24 38.35
C VAL A 35 -3.88 43.16 37.37
N ARG A 36 -5.11 43.46 37.80
CA ARG A 36 -6.31 43.51 36.94
C ARG A 36 -6.21 44.59 35.88
N SER A 37 -5.83 45.79 36.29
CA SER A 37 -5.65 46.93 35.40
C SER A 37 -4.56 46.62 34.39
N THR A 38 -3.39 46.14 34.83
CA THR A 38 -2.29 45.76 33.93
C THR A 38 -2.74 44.72 32.89
N LEU A 39 -3.48 43.68 33.28
CA LEU A 39 -4.05 42.71 32.34
C LEU A 39 -5.20 43.25 31.47
N SER A 40 -5.75 44.43 31.73
CA SER A 40 -6.71 45.03 30.80
C SER A 40 -6.04 45.58 29.52
N ALA A 41 -4.71 45.76 29.54
CA ALA A 41 -3.92 46.20 28.40
C ALA A 41 -3.50 45.03 27.48
N PHE A 42 -4.39 44.07 27.26
CA PHE A 42 -4.16 42.95 26.35
C PHE A 42 -3.96 43.43 24.89
N SER A 43 -3.27 42.62 24.10
CA SER A 43 -3.04 42.91 22.67
C SER A 43 -4.34 42.85 21.85
N PRO A 44 -4.74 43.94 21.18
CA PRO A 44 -5.92 43.92 20.31
C PRO A 44 -5.79 42.95 19.14
N GLY A 45 -4.57 42.78 18.59
CA GLY A 45 -4.31 41.85 17.49
C GLY A 45 -4.53 40.39 17.90
N LEU A 46 -4.08 40.00 19.09
CA LEU A 46 -4.32 38.65 19.62
C LEU A 46 -5.79 38.44 20.01
N GLN A 47 -6.46 39.49 20.50
CA GLN A 47 -7.87 39.42 20.86
C GLN A 47 -8.79 39.14 19.66
N GLN A 48 -8.41 39.56 18.44
CA GLN A 48 -9.15 39.21 17.22
C GLN A 48 -9.19 37.69 16.97
N TYR A 49 -8.15 36.98 17.42
CA TYR A 49 -8.10 35.52 17.44
C TYR A 49 -8.81 34.91 18.66
N GLY A 50 -9.31 35.71 19.60
CA GLY A 50 -9.89 35.22 20.87
C GLY A 50 -8.82 34.87 21.92
N LEU A 51 -7.57 35.29 21.70
CA LEU A 51 -6.46 35.06 22.61
C LEU A 51 -6.13 36.32 23.40
N TYR A 52 -5.78 36.14 24.67
CA TYR A 52 -5.46 37.22 25.59
C TYR A 52 -4.05 37.07 26.13
N ALA A 53 -3.22 38.06 25.83
CA ALA A 53 -1.88 38.21 26.36
C ALA A 53 -1.47 39.68 26.38
N LEU A 54 -0.53 40.01 27.27
CA LEU A 54 0.20 41.26 27.21
C LEU A 54 1.33 41.16 26.20
N ASP A 55 1.41 42.11 25.28
CA ASP A 55 2.47 42.26 24.27
C ASP A 55 3.44 43.41 24.59
N GLN A 56 3.25 44.06 25.75
CA GLN A 56 4.07 45.18 26.19
C GLN A 56 5.31 44.71 26.96
N GLY A 57 6.44 45.39 26.75
CA GLY A 57 7.67 45.11 27.48
C GLY A 57 7.54 45.31 28.98
N ASP A 58 8.33 44.57 29.76
CA ASP A 58 8.24 44.48 31.22
C ASP A 58 8.26 45.84 31.94
N GLU A 59 9.00 46.83 31.41
CA GLU A 59 9.07 48.18 32.00
C GLU A 59 7.72 48.92 31.94
N LYS A 60 7.02 48.87 30.79
CA LYS A 60 5.69 49.48 30.66
C LYS A 60 4.67 48.77 31.54
N THR A 61 4.75 47.44 31.58
CA THR A 61 3.91 46.58 32.42
C THR A 61 4.10 46.91 33.90
N LYS A 62 5.35 47.12 34.34
CA LYS A 62 5.70 47.54 35.71
C LYS A 62 5.23 48.95 36.01
N GLU A 63 5.42 49.90 35.10
CA GLU A 63 4.97 51.29 35.27
C GLU A 63 3.45 51.36 35.48
N MET A 64 2.68 50.66 34.64
CA MET A 64 1.23 50.59 34.72
C MET A 64 0.76 49.93 36.03
N PHE A 65 1.43 48.87 36.47
CA PHE A 65 1.18 48.24 37.75
C PHE A 65 1.43 49.20 38.93
N VAL A 66 2.63 49.80 38.99
CA VAL A 66 3.02 50.72 40.07
C VAL A 66 2.09 51.93 40.13
N LYS A 67 1.77 52.51 38.96
CA LYS A 67 0.84 53.64 38.84
C LYS A 67 -0.54 53.27 39.40
N THR A 68 -1.11 52.15 38.95
CA THR A 68 -2.42 51.69 39.41
C THR A 68 -2.43 51.44 40.92
N VAL A 69 -1.40 50.77 41.45
CA VAL A 69 -1.29 50.50 42.88
C VAL A 69 -1.19 51.81 43.67
N SER A 70 -0.40 52.78 43.21
CA SER A 70 -0.23 54.07 43.86
C SER A 70 -1.53 54.87 43.90
N GLU A 71 -2.24 54.96 42.77
CA GLU A 71 -3.51 55.69 42.64
C GLU A 71 -4.66 55.04 43.45
N ASN A 72 -4.53 53.75 43.82
CA ASN A 72 -5.49 53.04 44.66
C ASN A 72 -5.15 53.08 46.17
N MET A 73 -4.13 53.85 46.59
CA MET A 73 -3.78 54.03 48.01
C MET A 73 -4.20 55.42 48.52
N SER A 74 -4.62 55.48 49.78
CA SER A 74 -5.18 56.66 50.45
C SER A 74 -4.22 57.86 50.46
N GLY A 75 -2.91 57.60 50.52
CA GLY A 75 -1.88 58.64 50.51
C GLY A 75 -1.68 59.33 49.16
N SER A 76 -2.33 58.85 48.09
CA SER A 76 -2.33 59.50 46.77
C SER A 76 -3.39 60.60 46.63
N VAL A 77 -4.36 60.67 47.53
CA VAL A 77 -5.42 61.68 47.52
C VAL A 77 -4.93 62.93 48.26
N ALA A 78 -4.98 64.10 47.60
CA ALA A 78 -4.68 65.37 48.24
C ALA A 78 -5.67 65.61 49.40
N ALA A 79 -5.17 65.68 50.62
CA ALA A 79 -6.00 65.75 51.81
C ALA A 79 -6.56 67.16 52.03
N GLU A 80 -7.79 67.42 51.58
CA GLU A 80 -8.59 68.57 52.06
C GLU A 80 -9.21 68.31 53.44
N HIS A 81 -9.23 67.05 53.91
CA HIS A 81 -9.85 66.58 55.15
C HIS A 81 -8.94 65.63 55.95
N PHE A 82 -9.36 65.23 57.15
CA PHE A 82 -8.63 64.28 58.01
C PHE A 82 -8.38 62.92 57.33
N GLY A 83 -7.12 62.60 57.05
CA GLY A 83 -6.70 61.31 56.50
C GLY A 83 -6.57 60.24 57.58
N PHE A 84 -7.56 59.35 57.69
CA PHE A 84 -7.55 58.23 58.64
C PHE A 84 -6.34 57.30 58.44
N ILE A 85 -5.89 57.14 57.20
CA ILE A 85 -4.74 56.33 56.78
C ILE A 85 -3.91 57.15 55.78
N ASP A 86 -2.59 57.20 55.98
CA ASP A 86 -1.61 57.79 55.04
C ASP A 86 -0.75 56.65 54.50
N GLN A 87 -1.33 55.84 53.61
CA GLN A 87 -0.65 54.71 53.00
C GLN A 87 0.02 55.12 51.70
N ARG A 88 1.29 54.76 51.54
CA ARG A 88 2.11 55.13 50.37
C ARG A 88 2.79 53.90 49.80
N VAL A 89 2.96 53.87 48.48
CA VAL A 89 3.78 52.87 47.80
C VAL A 89 5.25 53.12 48.11
N GLU A 90 5.99 52.03 48.34
CA GLU A 90 7.45 52.03 48.43
C GLU A 90 8.03 51.49 47.12
N PRO A 91 8.51 52.37 46.21
CA PRO A 91 8.86 51.98 44.84
C PRO A 91 10.02 50.99 44.77
N SER A 92 10.95 51.06 45.74
CA SER A 92 12.16 50.23 45.81
C SER A 92 11.86 48.74 46.00
N ASN A 93 10.70 48.40 46.55
CA ASN A 93 10.30 47.01 46.86
C ASN A 93 9.02 46.59 46.11
N THR A 94 8.76 47.21 44.95
CA THR A 94 7.65 46.86 44.07
C THR A 94 8.16 46.13 42.82
N SER A 95 7.65 44.93 42.57
CA SER A 95 8.05 44.08 41.45
C SER A 95 6.84 43.49 40.73
N ILE A 96 7.03 43.18 39.45
CA ILE A 96 6.08 42.42 38.66
C ILE A 96 6.82 41.25 38.02
N THR A 97 6.20 40.09 38.06
CA THR A 97 6.73 38.87 37.44
C THR A 97 5.72 38.38 36.42
N SER A 98 6.12 38.46 35.16
CA SER A 98 5.44 37.83 34.02
C SER A 98 5.72 36.33 34.04
N MET A 99 4.66 35.52 34.04
CA MET A 99 4.77 34.06 34.00
C MET A 99 3.87 33.53 32.89
N TYR A 100 4.28 32.41 32.28
CA TYR A 100 3.56 31.73 31.21
C TYR A 100 3.29 32.63 29.98
N SER A 101 3.58 32.11 28.80
CA SER A 101 3.30 32.82 27.55
C SER A 101 2.39 32.02 26.66
N LEU A 102 1.78 32.69 25.69
CA LEU A 102 1.01 32.04 24.63
C LEU A 102 1.86 31.10 23.77
N ALA A 103 3.20 31.19 23.83
CA ALA A 103 4.09 30.19 23.25
C ALA A 103 3.94 28.80 23.91
N ASN A 104 3.44 28.70 25.15
CA ASN A 104 3.21 27.41 25.79
C ASN A 104 1.95 26.72 25.25
N HIS A 105 2.09 25.50 24.71
CA HIS A 105 0.99 24.74 24.14
C HIS A 105 -0.19 24.54 25.11
N MET A 106 0.05 24.33 26.40
CA MET A 106 -1.03 24.14 27.38
C MET A 106 -1.83 25.42 27.59
N VAL A 107 -1.15 26.57 27.63
CA VAL A 107 -1.77 27.88 27.81
C VAL A 107 -2.60 28.24 26.59
N LEU A 108 -2.01 28.11 25.40
CA LEU A 108 -2.69 28.36 24.14
C LEU A 108 -3.92 27.48 23.99
N LYS A 109 -3.76 26.16 24.15
CA LYS A 109 -4.86 25.20 24.03
C LYS A 109 -5.99 25.56 24.99
N LYS A 110 -5.68 25.89 26.25
CA LYS A 110 -6.70 26.31 27.23
C LYS A 110 -7.50 27.52 26.78
N GLN A 111 -6.85 28.56 26.25
CA GLN A 111 -7.57 29.75 25.75
C GLN A 111 -8.42 29.43 24.52
N ILE A 112 -7.89 28.63 23.58
CA ILE A 112 -8.66 28.14 22.43
C ILE A 112 -9.91 27.38 22.88
N LEU A 113 -9.77 26.49 23.86
CA LEU A 113 -10.90 25.72 24.39
C LEU A 113 -11.97 26.64 25.01
N GLU A 114 -11.59 27.66 25.78
CA GLU A 114 -12.56 28.60 26.37
C GLU A 114 -13.24 29.48 25.30
N GLU A 115 -12.51 29.96 24.29
CA GLU A 115 -13.09 30.70 23.14
C GLU A 115 -14.10 29.83 22.37
N MET A 116 -13.76 28.56 22.17
CA MET A 116 -14.56 27.64 21.36
C MET A 116 -15.65 26.90 22.13
N LYS A 117 -15.62 26.93 23.47
CA LYS A 117 -16.55 26.24 24.38
C LYS A 117 -18.02 26.38 24.00
N TYR A 118 -18.41 27.59 23.60
CA TYR A 118 -19.79 27.91 23.21
C TYR A 118 -19.96 28.04 21.69
N ARG A 119 -18.87 28.28 20.95
CA ARG A 119 -18.91 28.47 19.50
C ARG A 119 -18.90 27.15 18.73
N ALA A 120 -18.02 26.22 19.09
CA ALA A 120 -17.82 24.97 18.35
C ALA A 120 -19.09 24.10 18.30
N PRO A 121 -19.87 23.93 19.40
CA PRO A 121 -21.11 23.17 19.35
C PRO A 121 -22.22 23.82 18.50
N MET A 122 -22.23 25.15 18.37
CA MET A 122 -23.18 25.87 17.52
C MET A 122 -22.79 25.82 16.04
N ILE A 123 -21.50 25.64 15.75
CA ILE A 123 -21.00 25.72 14.37
C ILE A 123 -21.42 24.48 13.60
N TYR A 124 -20.94 23.25 13.81
CA TYR A 124 -21.37 22.12 12.92
C TYR A 124 -21.12 20.68 13.40
N SER A 125 -20.54 20.42 14.59
CA SER A 125 -19.99 19.09 14.95
C SER A 125 -20.97 17.93 15.03
N LEU A 126 -22.20 18.18 15.49
CA LEU A 126 -23.14 17.08 15.77
C LEU A 126 -23.85 16.56 14.53
N GLU A 127 -23.82 17.28 13.40
CA GLU A 127 -24.50 16.82 12.19
C GLU A 127 -23.64 15.86 11.36
N ILE A 128 -22.35 16.12 11.14
CA ILE A 128 -21.55 15.36 10.16
C ILE A 128 -21.25 13.93 10.64
N ALA A 129 -20.78 13.76 11.88
CA ALA A 129 -20.50 12.43 12.45
C ALA A 129 -21.77 11.58 12.57
N ASP A 130 -22.87 12.18 13.01
CA ASP A 130 -24.18 11.51 13.07
C ASP A 130 -24.69 11.16 11.67
N LYS A 131 -24.53 12.04 10.68
CA LYS A 131 -24.90 11.78 9.28
C LYS A 131 -24.06 10.64 8.68
N PHE A 132 -22.75 10.57 8.98
CA PHE A 132 -21.89 9.49 8.52
C PHE A 132 -22.31 8.13 9.08
N LYS A 133 -22.65 8.07 10.38
CA LYS A 133 -23.16 6.85 11.03
C LYS A 133 -24.55 6.44 10.53
N LYS A 134 -25.48 7.40 10.39
CA LYS A 134 -26.90 7.13 10.05
C LYS A 134 -27.12 6.72 8.59
N THR A 135 -26.14 6.95 7.70
CA THR A 135 -26.29 6.70 6.25
C THR A 135 -25.84 5.33 5.78
N GLY A 136 -25.19 4.53 6.64
CA GLY A 136 -24.62 3.23 6.25
C GLY A 136 -23.41 3.33 5.31
N LEU A 137 -22.90 4.54 5.06
CA LEU A 137 -21.75 4.79 4.18
C LEU A 137 -20.50 4.07 4.68
N ALA A 138 -20.23 4.11 6.00
CA ALA A 138 -19.13 3.38 6.62
C ALA A 138 -19.16 1.87 6.31
N THR A 139 -20.33 1.24 6.43
CA THR A 139 -20.51 -0.19 6.12
C THR A 139 -20.25 -0.48 4.64
N ASN A 140 -20.78 0.34 3.73
CA ASN A 140 -20.55 0.19 2.29
C ASN A 140 -19.07 0.34 1.91
N LEU A 141 -18.38 1.33 2.49
CA LEU A 141 -16.95 1.56 2.28
C LEU A 141 -16.10 0.40 2.81
N ARG A 142 -16.45 -0.13 3.99
CA ARG A 142 -15.80 -1.32 4.55
C ARG A 142 -15.98 -2.54 3.64
N GLN A 143 -17.21 -2.80 3.19
CA GLN A 143 -17.49 -3.91 2.28
C GLN A 143 -16.76 -3.74 0.93
N ALA A 144 -16.69 -2.52 0.38
CA ALA A 144 -15.93 -2.21 -0.82
C ALA A 144 -14.40 -2.38 -0.63
N SER A 145 -13.86 -1.99 0.54
CA SER A 145 -12.48 -2.24 0.94
C SER A 145 -12.18 -3.75 0.98
N ASP A 146 -13.04 -4.52 1.65
CA ASP A 146 -12.86 -5.98 1.77
C ASP A 146 -12.96 -6.65 0.39
N TYR A 147 -13.91 -6.22 -0.45
CA TYR A 147 -14.00 -6.63 -1.86
C TYR A 147 -12.70 -6.33 -2.61
N SER A 148 -12.17 -5.11 -2.50
CA SER A 148 -10.96 -4.69 -3.20
C SER A 148 -9.74 -5.54 -2.79
N LYS A 149 -9.54 -5.78 -1.50
CA LYS A 149 -8.48 -6.65 -0.97
C LYS A 149 -8.60 -8.07 -1.51
N ASN A 150 -9.81 -8.62 -1.50
CA ASN A 150 -10.08 -9.96 -2.00
C ASN A 150 -9.87 -10.06 -3.52
N ALA A 151 -10.32 -9.06 -4.29
CA ALA A 151 -10.15 -9.03 -5.75
C ALA A 151 -8.67 -9.01 -6.15
N VAL A 152 -7.84 -8.17 -5.53
CA VAL A 152 -6.39 -8.10 -5.79
C VAL A 152 -5.70 -9.41 -5.42
N LYS A 153 -6.00 -9.95 -4.23
CA LYS A 153 -5.38 -11.20 -3.74
C LYS A 153 -5.75 -12.40 -4.61
N ILE A 154 -7.03 -12.53 -4.98
CA ILE A 154 -7.54 -13.62 -5.82
C ILE A 154 -6.96 -13.53 -7.23
N GLU A 155 -6.85 -12.32 -7.80
CA GLU A 155 -6.26 -12.16 -9.13
C GLU A 155 -4.79 -12.60 -9.15
N ALA A 156 -3.99 -12.24 -8.14
CA ALA A 156 -2.59 -12.65 -8.06
C ALA A 156 -2.44 -14.19 -8.04
N LEU A 157 -3.26 -14.88 -7.24
CA LEU A 157 -3.28 -16.35 -7.19
C LEU A 157 -3.79 -16.98 -8.50
N LEU A 158 -4.76 -16.33 -9.16
CA LEU A 158 -5.31 -16.77 -10.43
C LEU A 158 -4.28 -16.65 -11.55
N ASP A 159 -3.54 -15.54 -11.62
CA ASP A 159 -2.45 -15.33 -12.57
C ASP A 159 -1.29 -16.29 -12.32
N GLU A 160 -0.92 -16.55 -11.06
CA GLU A 160 0.10 -17.54 -10.69
C GLU A 160 -0.31 -18.95 -11.16
N ARG A 161 -1.52 -19.40 -10.77
CA ARG A 161 -2.07 -20.71 -11.19
C ARG A 161 -2.07 -20.83 -12.71
N ASN A 162 -2.63 -19.84 -13.41
CA ASN A 162 -2.78 -19.87 -14.86
C ASN A 162 -1.41 -19.89 -15.55
N GLY A 163 -0.44 -19.09 -15.08
CA GLY A 163 0.91 -19.06 -15.64
C GLY A 163 1.67 -20.38 -15.43
N HIS A 164 1.36 -21.14 -14.38
CA HIS A 164 1.87 -22.50 -14.20
C HIS A 164 1.15 -23.53 -15.08
N LEU A 165 -0.18 -23.43 -15.23
CA LEU A 165 -0.95 -24.28 -16.15
C LEU A 165 -0.54 -24.05 -17.62
N ASP A 166 -0.27 -22.81 -18.03
CA ASP A 166 0.23 -22.48 -19.37
C ASP A 166 1.59 -23.14 -19.64
N ARG A 167 2.46 -23.20 -18.63
CA ARG A 167 3.75 -23.89 -18.71
C ARG A 167 3.57 -25.41 -18.79
N ALA A 168 2.73 -25.99 -17.93
CA ALA A 168 2.41 -27.42 -17.99
C ALA A 168 1.82 -27.79 -19.35
N TRP A 169 0.83 -27.05 -19.84
CA TRP A 169 0.23 -27.29 -21.14
C TRP A 169 1.25 -27.21 -22.28
N ARG A 170 2.19 -26.25 -22.24
CA ARG A 170 3.26 -26.13 -23.23
C ARG A 170 4.15 -27.38 -23.26
N GLU A 171 4.59 -27.87 -22.11
CA GLU A 171 5.41 -29.08 -22.05
C GLU A 171 4.62 -30.32 -22.47
N TRP A 172 3.33 -30.40 -22.14
CA TRP A 172 2.46 -31.45 -22.65
C TRP A 172 2.34 -31.41 -24.18
N LYS A 173 2.20 -30.23 -24.79
CA LYS A 173 2.22 -30.09 -26.26
C LYS A 173 3.53 -30.59 -26.85
N ASN A 174 4.67 -30.38 -26.20
CA ASN A 174 5.97 -30.91 -26.65
C ASN A 174 6.01 -32.44 -26.58
N ILE A 175 5.54 -33.04 -25.48
CA ILE A 175 5.40 -34.50 -25.34
C ILE A 175 4.51 -35.07 -26.45
N HIS A 176 3.34 -34.46 -26.67
CA HIS A 176 2.42 -34.88 -27.72
C HIS A 176 3.01 -34.74 -29.12
N ALA A 177 3.69 -33.62 -29.42
CA ALA A 177 4.36 -33.42 -30.70
C ALA A 177 5.46 -34.46 -30.95
N LYS A 178 6.24 -34.80 -29.90
CA LYS A 178 7.21 -35.88 -29.96
C LYS A 178 6.51 -37.22 -30.20
N ALA A 179 5.41 -37.50 -29.50
CA ALA A 179 4.63 -38.72 -29.67
C ALA A 179 4.12 -38.88 -31.11
N ALA A 180 3.57 -37.81 -31.69
CA ALA A 180 3.11 -37.77 -33.08
C ALA A 180 4.26 -38.00 -34.09
N ALA A 181 5.45 -37.49 -33.79
CA ALA A 181 6.63 -37.65 -34.66
C ALA A 181 7.22 -39.07 -34.59
N VAL A 182 7.27 -39.66 -33.39
CA VAL A 182 7.94 -40.96 -33.20
C VAL A 182 7.04 -42.16 -33.50
N HIS A 183 5.72 -42.05 -33.32
CA HIS A 183 4.77 -43.14 -33.56
C HIS A 183 4.90 -43.78 -34.96
N PRO A 184 4.79 -43.04 -36.09
CA PRO A 184 4.88 -43.65 -37.41
C PRO A 184 6.29 -44.21 -37.69
N PHE A 185 7.32 -43.58 -37.14
CA PHE A 185 8.71 -44.04 -37.26
C PHE A 185 8.89 -45.42 -36.63
N TYR A 186 8.52 -45.61 -35.35
CA TYR A 186 8.67 -46.90 -34.70
C TYR A 186 7.74 -47.95 -35.31
N GLN A 187 6.52 -47.58 -35.67
CA GLN A 187 5.59 -48.51 -36.31
C GLN A 187 6.18 -49.12 -37.60
N SER A 188 6.73 -48.30 -38.50
CA SER A 188 7.28 -48.80 -39.77
C SER A 188 8.54 -49.65 -39.56
N HIS A 189 9.46 -49.20 -38.71
CA HIS A 189 10.75 -49.86 -38.53
C HIS A 189 10.64 -51.13 -37.66
N LEU A 190 9.66 -51.21 -36.75
CA LEU A 190 9.37 -52.45 -36.03
C LEU A 190 8.77 -53.52 -36.97
N ALA A 191 7.93 -53.12 -37.92
CA ALA A 191 7.39 -54.03 -38.93
C ALA A 191 8.49 -54.56 -39.86
N GLU A 192 9.37 -53.68 -40.35
CA GLU A 192 10.54 -54.08 -41.14
C GLU A 192 11.47 -55.01 -40.36
N LEU A 193 11.71 -54.73 -39.08
CA LEU A 193 12.53 -55.58 -38.21
C LEU A 193 11.93 -56.98 -38.03
N ASN A 194 10.60 -57.08 -37.92
CA ASN A 194 9.89 -58.36 -37.83
C ASN A 194 9.97 -59.16 -39.15
N GLU A 195 9.85 -58.51 -40.30
CA GLU A 195 10.03 -59.17 -41.60
C GLU A 195 11.48 -59.69 -41.77
N LEU A 196 12.46 -58.89 -41.37
CA LEU A 196 13.87 -59.29 -41.40
C LEU A 196 14.13 -60.44 -40.42
N SER A 197 13.56 -60.43 -39.22
CA SER A 197 13.79 -61.52 -38.26
C SER A 197 13.23 -62.85 -38.74
N ALA A 198 12.10 -62.85 -39.44
CA ALA A 198 11.53 -64.05 -40.06
C ALA A 198 12.44 -64.65 -41.16
N ARG A 199 13.19 -63.79 -41.89
CA ARG A 199 14.17 -64.23 -42.91
C ARG A 199 15.49 -64.69 -42.30
N VAL A 200 15.96 -64.01 -41.26
CA VAL A 200 17.27 -64.23 -40.64
C VAL A 200 17.27 -65.42 -39.67
N GLY A 201 16.16 -65.66 -38.96
CA GLY A 201 16.08 -66.72 -37.95
C GLY A 201 17.11 -66.53 -36.83
N ILE A 202 17.83 -67.60 -36.47
CA ILE A 202 18.84 -67.60 -35.39
C ILE A 202 20.28 -67.38 -35.88
N HIS A 203 20.46 -67.01 -37.16
CA HIS A 203 21.78 -66.91 -37.77
C HIS A 203 22.53 -65.65 -37.35
N THR A 204 23.81 -65.79 -37.02
CA THR A 204 24.70 -64.65 -36.72
C THR A 204 25.57 -64.26 -37.92
N VAL A 205 26.02 -63.00 -37.95
CA VAL A 205 26.94 -62.50 -39.00
C VAL A 205 28.20 -63.37 -39.11
N ALA A 206 28.74 -63.82 -37.99
CA ALA A 206 29.95 -64.64 -37.95
C ALA A 206 29.71 -66.03 -38.56
N GLU A 207 28.62 -66.70 -38.17
CA GLU A 207 28.26 -68.03 -38.67
C GLU A 207 27.98 -68.01 -40.18
N VAL A 208 27.23 -67.01 -40.66
CA VAL A 208 26.90 -66.89 -42.09
C VAL A 208 28.17 -66.56 -42.90
N ARG A 209 29.04 -65.66 -42.42
CA ARG A 209 30.33 -65.37 -43.08
C ARG A 209 31.22 -66.59 -43.15
N GLN A 210 31.30 -67.38 -42.08
CA GLN A 210 32.09 -68.60 -42.05
C GLN A 210 31.54 -69.62 -43.04
N SER A 211 30.21 -69.84 -43.04
CA SER A 211 29.54 -70.76 -43.96
C SER A 211 29.69 -70.35 -45.42
N LEU A 212 29.61 -69.05 -45.70
CA LEU A 212 29.83 -68.47 -47.02
C LEU A 212 31.28 -68.64 -47.49
N THR A 213 32.25 -68.42 -46.60
CA THR A 213 33.68 -68.60 -46.89
C THR A 213 33.99 -70.07 -47.20
N ALA A 214 33.45 -70.99 -46.40
CA ALA A 214 33.57 -72.43 -46.64
C ALA A 214 32.95 -72.83 -47.99
N ALA A 215 31.73 -72.40 -48.28
CA ALA A 215 31.06 -72.69 -49.54
C ALA A 215 31.83 -72.14 -50.77
N LYS A 216 32.42 -70.93 -50.66
CA LYS A 216 33.26 -70.35 -51.72
C LYS A 216 34.58 -71.13 -51.92
N ALA A 217 35.16 -71.67 -50.84
CA ALA A 217 36.33 -72.54 -50.91
C ALA A 217 36.00 -73.88 -51.59
N ASP A 218 34.91 -74.54 -51.18
CA ASP A 218 34.42 -75.80 -51.78
C ASP A 218 34.13 -75.62 -53.29
N LEU A 219 33.54 -74.49 -53.69
CA LEU A 219 33.29 -74.19 -55.11
C LEU A 219 34.59 -74.06 -55.90
N THR A 220 35.63 -73.49 -55.28
CA THR A 220 36.95 -73.35 -55.90
C THR A 220 37.61 -74.72 -56.07
N GLU A 221 37.48 -75.61 -55.08
CA GLU A 221 37.97 -76.98 -55.17
C GLU A 221 37.24 -77.78 -56.26
N LEU A 222 35.90 -77.69 -56.32
CA LEU A 222 35.11 -78.34 -57.37
C LEU A 222 35.46 -77.82 -58.77
N LYS A 223 35.73 -76.51 -58.93
CA LYS A 223 36.24 -75.95 -60.19
C LYS A 223 37.57 -76.58 -60.61
N GLN A 224 38.51 -76.72 -59.68
CA GLN A 224 39.80 -77.37 -59.96
C GLN A 224 39.63 -78.86 -60.29
N GLN A 225 38.71 -79.56 -59.62
CA GLN A 225 38.39 -80.96 -59.95
C GLN A 225 37.75 -81.09 -61.34
N LEU A 226 36.90 -80.14 -61.73
CA LEU A 226 36.30 -80.06 -63.06
C LEU A 226 37.36 -79.82 -64.14
N GLU A 227 38.32 -78.91 -63.91
CA GLU A 227 39.45 -78.68 -64.82
C GLU A 227 40.31 -79.94 -64.98
N LYS A 228 40.75 -80.57 -63.88
CA LYS A 228 41.49 -81.84 -63.93
C LYS A 228 40.71 -82.95 -64.66
N THR A 229 39.39 -82.96 -64.54
CA THR A 229 38.54 -83.92 -65.24
C THR A 229 38.44 -83.60 -66.74
N ASN A 230 38.39 -82.32 -67.11
CA ASN A 230 38.47 -81.89 -68.52
C ASN A 230 39.82 -82.23 -69.14
N ASP A 231 40.92 -82.00 -68.42
CA ASP A 231 42.28 -82.35 -68.87
C ASP A 231 42.41 -83.85 -69.10
N LYS A 232 41.94 -84.68 -68.16
CA LYS A 232 41.90 -86.15 -68.32
C LYS A 232 41.07 -86.59 -69.52
N ILE A 233 39.94 -85.93 -69.79
CA ILE A 233 39.12 -86.20 -70.99
C ILE A 233 39.90 -85.85 -72.26
N ALA A 234 40.59 -84.70 -72.28
CA ALA A 234 41.40 -84.26 -73.41
C ALA A 234 42.59 -85.19 -73.69
N ASP A 235 43.31 -85.60 -72.64
CA ASP A 235 44.44 -86.54 -72.71
C ASP A 235 44.00 -87.91 -73.25
N LEU A 236 42.87 -88.43 -72.79
CA LEU A 236 42.30 -89.70 -73.27
C LEU A 236 41.88 -89.63 -74.74
N ILE A 237 41.35 -88.48 -75.20
CA ILE A 237 41.00 -88.27 -76.62
C ILE A 237 42.27 -88.19 -77.48
N ALA A 238 43.33 -87.52 -77.01
CA ALA A 238 44.60 -87.37 -77.74
C ALA A 238 45.39 -88.70 -77.86
N ALA A 239 45.27 -89.60 -76.89
CA ALA A 239 45.99 -90.89 -76.86
C ALA A 239 45.46 -91.96 -77.84
N GLY A 240 44.36 -91.70 -78.57
CA GLY A 240 43.87 -92.55 -79.68
C GLY A 240 43.25 -93.91 -79.31
N ASN A 241 43.38 -94.38 -78.07
CA ASN A 241 42.94 -95.71 -77.59
C ASN A 241 41.82 -95.67 -76.53
N ALA A 242 41.03 -94.60 -76.46
CA ALA A 242 40.00 -94.45 -75.43
C ALA A 242 38.77 -95.36 -75.69
N SER A 243 38.37 -96.15 -74.69
CA SER A 243 37.11 -96.89 -74.73
C SER A 243 35.93 -95.95 -74.51
N ALA A 244 34.84 -96.14 -75.27
CA ALA A 244 33.61 -95.34 -75.14
C ALA A 244 33.06 -95.34 -73.70
N ALA A 245 33.26 -96.43 -72.95
CA ALA A 245 32.83 -96.58 -71.56
C ALA A 245 33.64 -95.70 -70.58
N ALA A 246 34.95 -95.52 -70.78
CA ALA A 246 35.78 -94.68 -69.92
C ALA A 246 35.48 -93.18 -70.11
N LEU A 247 35.25 -92.76 -71.36
CA LEU A 247 34.80 -91.41 -71.69
C LEU A 247 33.39 -91.12 -71.17
N GLY A 248 32.49 -92.11 -71.21
CA GLY A 248 31.15 -92.02 -70.61
C GLY A 248 31.19 -91.70 -69.12
N ARG A 249 31.94 -92.49 -68.33
CA ARG A 249 32.07 -92.27 -66.87
C ARG A 249 32.66 -90.92 -66.49
N LEU A 250 33.65 -90.43 -67.26
CA LEU A 250 34.23 -89.10 -67.03
C LEU A 250 33.28 -87.97 -67.41
N ARG A 251 32.43 -88.16 -68.44
CA ARG A 251 31.34 -87.23 -68.74
C ARG A 251 30.28 -87.23 -67.63
N ASP A 252 29.87 -88.40 -67.15
CA ASP A 252 28.92 -88.49 -66.02
C ASP A 252 29.48 -87.80 -64.77
N THR A 253 30.78 -87.95 -64.51
CA THR A 253 31.48 -87.27 -63.40
C THR A 253 31.53 -85.76 -63.61
N LYS A 254 31.81 -85.31 -64.84
CA LYS A 254 31.79 -83.89 -65.22
C LYS A 254 30.40 -83.28 -65.04
N ASP A 255 29.36 -83.99 -65.44
CA ASP A 255 27.98 -83.51 -65.32
C ASP A 255 27.53 -83.50 -63.84
N ALA A 256 27.92 -84.50 -63.05
CA ALA A 256 27.71 -84.51 -61.61
C ALA A 256 28.43 -83.34 -60.91
N LEU A 257 29.69 -83.06 -61.26
CA LEU A 257 30.45 -81.91 -60.74
C LEU A 257 29.79 -80.58 -61.13
N LYS A 258 29.28 -80.46 -62.37
CA LYS A 258 28.54 -79.26 -62.80
C LYS A 258 27.26 -79.05 -61.99
N THR A 259 26.49 -80.11 -61.74
CA THR A 259 25.28 -80.03 -60.90
C THR A 259 25.63 -79.61 -59.47
N GLN A 260 26.64 -80.24 -58.86
CA GLN A 260 27.13 -79.86 -57.53
C GLN A 260 27.62 -78.41 -57.47
N MET A 261 28.31 -77.94 -58.51
CA MET A 261 28.73 -76.54 -58.62
C MET A 261 27.54 -75.58 -58.76
N SER A 262 26.48 -75.96 -59.49
CA SER A 262 25.24 -75.18 -59.60
C SER A 262 24.55 -75.06 -58.24
N ASP A 263 24.32 -76.19 -57.57
CA ASP A 263 23.68 -76.23 -56.25
C ASP A 263 24.48 -75.40 -55.22
N LEU A 264 25.81 -75.49 -55.28
CA LEU A 264 26.68 -74.72 -54.40
C LEU A 264 26.70 -73.22 -54.76
N THR A 265 26.55 -72.87 -56.04
CA THR A 265 26.40 -71.46 -56.47
C THR A 265 25.08 -70.88 -55.97
N ASP A 266 23.98 -71.62 -56.06
CA ASP A 266 22.68 -71.22 -55.52
C ASP A 266 22.74 -71.07 -53.99
N LYS A 267 23.44 -71.99 -53.31
CA LYS A 267 23.69 -71.90 -51.86
C LYS A 267 24.54 -70.68 -51.49
N ILE A 268 25.56 -70.35 -52.28
CA ILE A 268 26.36 -69.14 -52.07
C ILE A 268 25.49 -67.89 -52.24
N SER A 269 24.64 -67.83 -53.27
CA SER A 269 23.71 -66.71 -53.47
C SER A 269 22.73 -66.56 -52.29
N ALA A 270 22.21 -67.67 -51.77
CA ALA A 270 21.32 -67.66 -50.60
C ALA A 270 22.05 -67.21 -49.32
N LEU A 271 23.31 -67.64 -49.13
CA LEU A 271 24.14 -67.22 -47.99
C LEU A 271 24.58 -65.75 -48.11
N ASP A 272 24.86 -65.25 -49.31
CA ASP A 272 25.16 -63.84 -49.56
C ASP A 272 23.92 -62.97 -49.23
N GLN A 273 22.72 -63.38 -49.67
CA GLN A 273 21.47 -62.69 -49.31
C GLN A 273 21.17 -62.75 -47.80
N LEU A 274 21.34 -63.92 -47.18
CA LEU A 274 21.17 -64.08 -45.73
C LEU A 274 22.15 -63.19 -44.96
N LEU A 275 23.39 -63.07 -45.42
CA LEU A 275 24.38 -62.19 -44.80
C LEU A 275 23.95 -60.73 -44.87
N GLU A 276 23.42 -60.29 -46.01
CA GLU A 276 22.90 -58.94 -46.18
C GLU A 276 21.71 -58.67 -45.25
N ASP A 277 20.77 -59.62 -45.17
CA ASP A 277 19.60 -59.52 -44.29
C ASP A 277 19.99 -59.50 -42.81
N VAL A 278 20.97 -60.32 -42.38
CA VAL A 278 21.48 -60.32 -40.99
C VAL A 278 22.12 -58.97 -40.65
N ILE A 279 22.91 -58.40 -41.57
CA ILE A 279 23.54 -57.08 -41.36
C ILE A 279 22.46 -56.01 -41.18
N LYS A 280 21.51 -55.92 -42.13
CA LYS A 280 20.39 -54.96 -42.05
C LYS A 280 19.58 -55.11 -40.77
N TYR A 281 19.27 -56.36 -40.38
CA TYR A 281 18.58 -56.67 -39.13
C TYR A 281 19.36 -56.14 -37.91
N THR A 282 20.66 -56.42 -37.82
CA THR A 282 21.47 -55.98 -36.68
C THR A 282 21.62 -54.45 -36.62
N GLU A 283 21.77 -53.79 -37.77
CA GLU A 283 21.84 -52.33 -37.86
C GLU A 283 20.52 -51.68 -37.45
N LEU A 284 19.39 -52.20 -37.94
CA LEU A 284 18.05 -51.71 -37.63
C LEU A 284 17.74 -51.86 -36.13
N LEU A 285 18.02 -53.02 -35.55
CA LEU A 285 17.84 -53.26 -34.11
C LEU A 285 18.73 -52.33 -33.26
N ALA A 286 20.00 -52.15 -33.65
CA ALA A 286 20.92 -51.25 -32.94
C ALA A 286 20.45 -49.78 -33.04
N MET A 287 20.00 -49.35 -34.21
CA MET A 287 19.44 -48.02 -34.42
C MET A 287 18.20 -47.79 -33.55
N LEU A 288 17.27 -48.74 -33.53
CA LEU A 288 16.05 -48.65 -32.70
C LEU A 288 16.37 -48.60 -31.20
N LYS A 289 17.37 -49.35 -30.73
CA LYS A 289 17.87 -49.28 -29.34
C LYS A 289 18.44 -47.90 -28.99
N LEU A 290 19.29 -47.36 -29.85
CA LEU A 290 19.92 -46.06 -29.64
C LEU A 290 18.88 -44.94 -29.66
N LYS A 291 18.01 -44.95 -30.68
CA LYS A 291 17.00 -43.91 -30.88
C LYS A 291 15.93 -43.94 -29.80
N SER A 292 15.48 -45.11 -29.35
CA SER A 292 14.52 -45.21 -28.24
C SER A 292 15.07 -44.68 -26.92
N THR A 293 16.38 -44.82 -26.70
CA THR A 293 17.06 -44.24 -25.53
C THR A 293 17.08 -42.71 -25.61
N GLY A 294 17.42 -42.14 -26.77
CA GLY A 294 17.39 -40.69 -26.99
C GLY A 294 15.99 -40.10 -26.88
N ASP A 295 15.00 -40.70 -27.56
CA ASP A 295 13.62 -40.24 -27.53
C ASP A 295 13.01 -40.32 -26.11
N LEU A 296 13.34 -41.37 -25.33
CA LEU A 296 12.92 -41.47 -23.94
C LEU A 296 13.55 -40.38 -23.07
N SER A 297 14.82 -40.04 -23.31
CA SER A 297 15.49 -38.95 -22.59
C SER A 297 14.79 -37.62 -22.81
N ASP A 298 14.43 -37.29 -24.06
CA ASP A 298 13.68 -36.08 -24.42
C ASP A 298 12.30 -36.06 -23.74
N LEU A 299 11.57 -37.18 -23.81
CA LEU A 299 10.25 -37.30 -23.19
C LEU A 299 10.32 -37.14 -21.65
N LYS A 300 11.33 -37.70 -20.99
CA LYS A 300 11.54 -37.54 -19.55
C LYS A 300 11.91 -36.10 -19.18
N ALA A 301 12.69 -35.41 -20.01
CA ALA A 301 13.02 -34.00 -19.78
C ALA A 301 11.76 -33.13 -19.80
N HIS A 302 10.90 -33.29 -20.83
CA HIS A 302 9.63 -32.58 -20.89
C HIS A 302 8.67 -32.98 -19.77
N LEU A 303 8.61 -34.26 -19.38
CA LEU A 303 7.79 -34.70 -18.25
C LEU A 303 8.25 -34.07 -16.93
N THR A 304 9.56 -33.96 -16.71
CA THR A 304 10.10 -33.34 -15.50
C THR A 304 9.72 -31.86 -15.41
N ALA A 305 9.83 -31.13 -16.53
CA ALA A 305 9.41 -29.72 -16.61
C ALA A 305 7.89 -29.57 -16.46
N PHE A 306 7.12 -30.50 -17.04
CA PHE A 306 5.67 -30.59 -16.86
C PHE A 306 5.30 -30.81 -15.38
N ASP A 307 5.94 -31.76 -14.70
CA ASP A 307 5.71 -32.11 -13.30
C ASP A 307 6.02 -30.93 -12.37
N GLU A 308 7.12 -30.21 -12.63
CA GLU A 308 7.44 -28.99 -11.90
C GLU A 308 6.33 -27.93 -12.06
N ALA A 309 5.88 -27.70 -13.30
CA ALA A 309 4.86 -26.72 -13.60
C ALA A 309 3.50 -27.08 -12.99
N ILE A 310 3.05 -28.34 -13.13
CA ILE A 310 1.75 -28.78 -12.61
C ILE A 310 1.75 -28.80 -11.08
N ASN A 311 2.86 -29.16 -10.42
CA ASN A 311 2.93 -29.12 -8.96
C ASN A 311 2.83 -27.69 -8.40
N LYS A 312 3.48 -26.72 -9.05
CA LYS A 312 3.31 -25.30 -8.69
C LYS A 312 1.90 -24.80 -8.99
N ALA A 313 1.30 -25.20 -10.11
CA ALA A 313 -0.10 -24.90 -10.42
C ALA A 313 -1.05 -25.42 -9.34
N LYS A 314 -0.83 -26.64 -8.84
CA LYS A 314 -1.63 -27.23 -7.78
C LYS A 314 -1.54 -26.44 -6.47
N THR A 315 -0.33 -26.03 -6.06
CA THR A 315 -0.15 -25.20 -4.85
C THR A 315 -0.89 -23.87 -4.96
N ALA A 316 -0.72 -23.14 -6.08
CA ALA A 316 -1.43 -21.89 -6.31
C ALA A 316 -2.95 -22.09 -6.38
N ASN A 317 -3.41 -23.19 -6.98
CA ASN A 317 -4.81 -23.55 -7.05
C ASN A 317 -5.42 -23.85 -5.67
N ASP A 318 -4.70 -24.53 -4.79
CA ASP A 318 -5.19 -24.84 -3.44
C ASP A 318 -5.34 -23.57 -2.59
N GLN A 319 -4.38 -22.65 -2.72
CA GLN A 319 -4.47 -21.32 -2.10
C GLN A 319 -5.66 -20.53 -2.66
N LEU A 320 -5.79 -20.46 -3.99
CA LEU A 320 -6.91 -19.79 -4.66
C LEU A 320 -8.27 -20.34 -4.20
N ASN A 321 -8.43 -21.66 -4.19
CA ASN A 321 -9.66 -22.32 -3.76
C ASN A 321 -9.99 -22.05 -2.29
N THR A 322 -8.97 -21.94 -1.43
CA THR A 322 -9.13 -21.61 -0.01
C THR A 322 -9.63 -20.18 0.16
N GLU A 323 -9.06 -19.23 -0.57
CA GLU A 323 -9.48 -17.82 -0.55
C GLU A 323 -10.89 -17.65 -1.11
N LEU A 324 -11.22 -18.29 -2.24
CA LEU A 324 -12.57 -18.25 -2.82
C LEU A 324 -13.64 -18.75 -1.84
N ARG A 325 -13.37 -19.86 -1.14
CA ARG A 325 -14.28 -20.38 -0.09
C ARG A 325 -14.40 -19.43 1.10
N THR A 326 -13.31 -18.79 1.49
CA THR A 326 -13.29 -17.80 2.57
C THR A 326 -14.20 -16.61 2.23
N VAL A 327 -14.05 -16.05 1.03
CA VAL A 327 -14.89 -14.94 0.54
C VAL A 327 -16.36 -15.35 0.46
N GLN A 328 -16.66 -16.55 -0.06
CA GLN A 328 -18.03 -17.07 -0.14
C GLN A 328 -18.67 -17.24 1.26
N THR A 329 -17.92 -17.76 2.23
CA THR A 329 -18.39 -17.97 3.60
C THR A 329 -18.61 -16.64 4.34
N GLN A 330 -17.69 -15.69 4.18
CA GLN A 330 -17.81 -14.35 4.76
C GLN A 330 -19.03 -13.61 4.19
N ASN A 331 -19.27 -13.71 2.88
CA ASN A 331 -20.41 -13.06 2.23
C ASN A 331 -21.75 -13.64 2.70
N ALA A 332 -21.82 -14.96 2.96
CA ALA A 332 -23.03 -15.60 3.47
C ALA A 332 -23.37 -15.23 4.92
N SER A 333 -22.36 -14.92 5.75
CA SER A 333 -22.50 -14.68 7.18
C SER A 333 -22.74 -13.22 7.57
N THR A 334 -22.30 -12.25 6.75
CA THR A 334 -22.29 -10.81 7.10
C THR A 334 -23.40 -9.97 6.46
N GLY A 335 -24.42 -10.61 5.87
CA GLY A 335 -25.44 -9.95 5.06
C GLY A 335 -24.90 -9.70 3.65
N ALA A 336 -25.35 -10.52 2.70
CA ALA A 336 -24.78 -10.66 1.37
C ALA A 336 -24.46 -9.31 0.69
N TYR A 337 -23.17 -9.01 0.50
CA TYR A 337 -22.72 -7.90 -0.31
C TYR A 337 -22.75 -8.34 -1.78
N LYS A 338 -23.74 -7.86 -2.53
CA LYS A 338 -24.03 -8.29 -3.90
C LYS A 338 -22.81 -8.33 -4.84
N PRO A 339 -21.88 -7.35 -4.81
CA PRO A 339 -20.69 -7.41 -5.67
C PRO A 339 -19.84 -8.67 -5.47
N ASN A 340 -19.87 -9.29 -4.29
CA ASN A 340 -19.15 -10.54 -4.04
C ASN A 340 -19.68 -11.75 -4.85
N GLU A 341 -20.83 -11.65 -5.52
CA GLU A 341 -21.34 -12.69 -6.42
C GLU A 341 -20.38 -12.96 -7.59
N VAL A 342 -19.59 -11.95 -8.03
CA VAL A 342 -18.61 -12.13 -9.10
C VAL A 342 -17.56 -13.19 -8.77
N PHE A 343 -17.21 -13.38 -7.50
CA PHE A 343 -16.23 -14.41 -7.09
C PHE A 343 -16.73 -15.83 -7.35
N GLN A 344 -18.05 -16.03 -7.46
CA GLN A 344 -18.64 -17.34 -7.79
C GLN A 344 -18.49 -17.70 -9.27
N SER A 345 -18.15 -16.73 -10.13
CA SER A 345 -17.89 -16.96 -11.55
C SER A 345 -16.51 -17.56 -11.84
N ILE A 346 -15.62 -17.57 -10.84
CA ILE A 346 -14.28 -18.15 -10.97
C ILE A 346 -14.40 -19.67 -10.81
N ASP A 347 -13.98 -20.40 -11.85
CA ASP A 347 -14.01 -21.87 -11.85
C ASP A 347 -13.08 -22.43 -10.76
N ILE A 348 -13.65 -23.24 -9.88
CA ILE A 348 -12.93 -24.02 -8.87
C ILE A 348 -12.44 -25.32 -9.52
N ILE A 349 -11.13 -25.42 -9.72
CA ILE A 349 -10.50 -26.66 -10.21
C ILE A 349 -10.21 -27.54 -9.01
N GLN A 350 -10.73 -28.77 -9.00
CA GLN A 350 -10.48 -29.70 -7.91
C GLN A 350 -9.03 -30.20 -7.94
N ARG A 351 -8.42 -30.38 -6.77
CA ARG A 351 -7.06 -30.92 -6.66
C ARG A 351 -6.91 -32.26 -7.38
N GLN A 352 -7.94 -33.11 -7.24
CA GLN A 352 -8.03 -34.41 -7.92
C GLN A 352 -7.89 -34.29 -9.45
N GLU A 353 -8.49 -33.28 -10.07
CA GLU A 353 -8.42 -33.09 -11.53
C GLU A 353 -6.99 -32.80 -12.00
N LEU A 354 -6.24 -31.99 -11.23
CA LEU A 354 -4.84 -31.69 -11.53
C LEU A 354 -3.92 -32.89 -11.23
N ASP A 355 -4.26 -33.70 -10.22
CA ASP A 355 -3.54 -34.93 -9.90
C ASP A 355 -3.75 -36.00 -10.98
N GLU A 356 -4.99 -36.14 -11.49
CA GLU A 356 -5.33 -36.99 -12.63
C GLU A 356 -4.57 -36.54 -13.88
N TYR A 357 -4.54 -35.24 -14.17
CA TYR A 357 -3.76 -34.72 -15.31
C TYR A 357 -2.27 -35.08 -15.20
N GLY A 358 -1.69 -34.89 -14.00
CA GLY A 358 -0.31 -35.28 -13.71
C GLY A 358 -0.05 -36.77 -13.92
N SER A 359 -0.92 -37.60 -13.36
CA SER A 359 -0.81 -39.07 -13.44
C SER A 359 -0.95 -39.58 -14.86
N GLU A 360 -1.91 -39.06 -15.62
CA GLU A 360 -2.11 -39.45 -17.01
C GLU A 360 -0.90 -39.07 -17.87
N ALA A 361 -0.34 -37.87 -17.70
CA ALA A 361 0.86 -37.44 -18.42
C ALA A 361 2.09 -38.34 -18.12
N ALA A 362 2.33 -38.65 -16.85
CA ALA A 362 3.40 -39.56 -16.44
C ALA A 362 3.19 -40.97 -17.01
N SER A 363 1.94 -41.45 -17.03
CA SER A 363 1.62 -42.77 -17.58
C SER A 363 1.89 -42.89 -19.08
N VAL A 364 1.76 -41.79 -19.84
CA VAL A 364 2.10 -41.77 -21.27
C VAL A 364 3.59 -41.99 -21.47
N VAL A 365 4.45 -41.25 -20.75
CA VAL A 365 5.91 -41.45 -20.86
C VAL A 365 6.34 -42.82 -20.33
N ALA A 366 5.64 -43.37 -19.33
CA ALA A 366 5.88 -44.72 -18.84
C ALA A 366 5.64 -45.80 -19.91
N LEU A 367 4.63 -45.64 -20.78
CA LEU A 367 4.40 -46.56 -21.91
C LEU A 367 5.60 -46.56 -22.87
N PHE A 368 6.15 -45.38 -23.19
CA PHE A 368 7.36 -45.29 -24.02
C PHE A 368 8.60 -45.84 -23.31
N SER A 369 8.72 -45.65 -21.99
CA SER A 369 9.78 -46.28 -21.20
C SER A 369 9.69 -47.82 -21.26
N GLY A 370 8.48 -48.38 -21.32
CA GLY A 370 8.25 -49.81 -21.53
C GLY A 370 8.76 -50.28 -22.89
N LEU A 371 8.46 -49.53 -23.96
CA LEU A 371 9.00 -49.80 -25.30
C LEU A 371 10.53 -49.79 -25.32
N GLN A 372 11.15 -48.76 -24.75
CA GLN A 372 12.62 -48.65 -24.69
C GLN A 372 13.24 -49.82 -23.90
N ALA A 373 12.63 -50.22 -22.78
CA ALA A 373 13.12 -51.35 -21.99
C ALA A 373 12.99 -52.69 -22.74
N GLN A 374 11.89 -52.89 -23.46
CA GLN A 374 11.71 -54.04 -24.36
C GLN A 374 12.80 -54.06 -25.43
N LEU A 375 12.99 -52.96 -26.16
CA LEU A 375 14.01 -52.87 -27.19
C LEU A 375 15.42 -53.06 -26.63
N GLY A 376 15.73 -52.47 -25.48
CA GLY A 376 17.06 -52.54 -24.86
C GLY A 376 17.46 -53.95 -24.39
N SER A 377 16.49 -54.73 -23.90
CA SER A 377 16.73 -56.09 -23.36
C SER A 377 16.74 -57.20 -24.41
N VAL A 378 16.21 -56.94 -25.61
CA VAL A 378 16.11 -57.95 -26.67
C VAL A 378 17.48 -58.27 -27.28
N LEU A 379 17.87 -59.54 -27.23
CA LEU A 379 19.04 -60.10 -27.94
C LEU A 379 18.66 -60.55 -29.36
N LEU A 380 17.53 -61.23 -29.50
CA LEU A 380 16.97 -61.67 -30.77
C LEU A 380 15.49 -61.26 -30.81
N PHE A 381 15.10 -60.51 -31.83
CA PHE A 381 13.80 -59.89 -31.98
C PHE A 381 12.88 -60.82 -32.77
N ASP A 382 11.89 -61.39 -32.10
CA ASP A 382 10.93 -62.32 -32.70
C ASP A 382 9.54 -61.67 -32.89
N ALA A 383 8.59 -62.47 -33.38
CA ALA A 383 7.21 -62.04 -33.60
C ALA A 383 6.51 -61.61 -32.29
N GLN A 384 6.88 -62.18 -31.14
CA GLN A 384 6.32 -61.80 -29.85
C GLN A 384 6.88 -60.45 -29.40
N ASN A 385 8.19 -60.20 -29.61
CA ASN A 385 8.80 -58.90 -29.38
C ASN A 385 8.15 -57.82 -30.25
N TYR A 386 7.88 -58.13 -31.53
CA TYR A 386 7.14 -57.24 -32.42
C TYR A 386 5.76 -56.88 -31.86
N GLN A 387 4.94 -57.88 -31.54
CA GLN A 387 3.59 -57.62 -31.00
C GLN A 387 3.62 -56.77 -29.72
N ASN A 388 4.59 -57.02 -28.84
CA ASN A 388 4.75 -56.26 -27.61
C ASN A 388 5.19 -54.81 -27.87
N ALA A 389 6.17 -54.61 -28.76
CA ALA A 389 6.72 -53.28 -29.09
C ALA A 389 5.72 -52.45 -29.90
N ASP A 390 5.05 -53.04 -30.88
CA ASP A 390 3.99 -52.38 -31.65
C ASP A 390 2.81 -52.01 -30.72
N GLY A 391 2.36 -52.95 -29.88
CA GLY A 391 1.34 -52.66 -28.87
C GLY A 391 1.70 -51.51 -27.93
N ALA A 392 2.97 -51.43 -27.51
CA ALA A 392 3.47 -50.35 -26.66
C ALA A 392 3.48 -48.99 -27.38
N ILE A 393 3.96 -48.91 -28.63
CA ILE A 393 3.97 -47.64 -29.38
C ILE A 393 2.55 -47.18 -29.75
N GLN A 394 1.65 -48.09 -30.09
CA GLN A 394 0.24 -47.77 -30.34
C GLN A 394 -0.43 -47.22 -29.09
N SER A 395 -0.25 -47.90 -27.94
CA SER A 395 -0.81 -47.46 -26.65
C SER A 395 -0.26 -46.10 -26.23
N PHE A 396 1.04 -45.88 -26.41
CA PHE A 396 1.69 -44.60 -26.16
C PHE A 396 1.05 -43.45 -26.96
N TRP A 397 0.91 -43.64 -28.28
CA TRP A 397 0.29 -42.63 -29.15
C TRP A 397 -1.17 -42.39 -28.81
N GLN A 398 -1.97 -43.44 -28.69
CA GLN A 398 -3.40 -43.33 -28.38
C GLN A 398 -3.63 -42.56 -27.09
N LYS A 399 -2.88 -42.88 -26.02
CA LYS A 399 -3.02 -42.24 -24.73
C LYS A 399 -2.52 -40.79 -24.75
N ALA A 400 -1.43 -40.51 -25.47
CA ALA A 400 -0.95 -39.14 -25.66
C ALA A 400 -1.99 -38.27 -26.39
N ASN A 401 -2.56 -38.79 -27.49
CA ASN A 401 -3.53 -38.07 -28.30
C ASN A 401 -4.87 -37.87 -27.55
N ASP A 402 -5.37 -38.88 -26.84
CA ASP A 402 -6.60 -38.76 -26.05
C ASP A 402 -6.48 -37.68 -24.97
N LEU A 403 -5.40 -37.69 -24.19
CA LEU A 403 -5.17 -36.65 -23.17
C LEU A 403 -5.00 -35.27 -23.82
N PHE A 404 -4.30 -35.16 -24.96
CA PHE A 404 -4.17 -33.88 -25.67
C PHE A 404 -5.53 -33.32 -26.13
N VAL A 405 -6.41 -34.15 -26.69
CA VAL A 405 -7.74 -33.72 -27.15
C VAL A 405 -8.62 -33.31 -25.96
N ARG A 406 -8.68 -34.14 -24.91
CA ARG A 406 -9.50 -33.86 -23.72
C ARG A 406 -9.03 -32.60 -22.98
N GLN A 407 -7.74 -32.50 -22.68
CA GLN A 407 -7.19 -31.36 -21.95
C GLN A 407 -7.15 -30.10 -22.81
N GLY A 408 -6.93 -30.21 -24.11
CA GLY A 408 -6.89 -29.06 -25.03
C GLY A 408 -8.18 -28.25 -25.07
N GLN A 409 -9.34 -28.89 -24.94
CA GLN A 409 -10.63 -28.19 -24.83
C GLN A 409 -10.72 -27.36 -23.54
N LYS A 410 -10.29 -27.93 -22.40
CA LYS A 410 -10.27 -27.24 -21.10
C LYS A 410 -9.30 -26.06 -21.11
N GLU A 411 -8.10 -26.26 -21.64
CA GLU A 411 -7.10 -25.20 -21.75
C GLU A 411 -7.55 -24.08 -22.69
N SER A 412 -8.19 -24.41 -23.82
CA SER A 412 -8.75 -23.40 -24.72
C SER A 412 -9.82 -22.54 -24.04
N GLN A 413 -10.74 -23.14 -23.29
CA GLN A 413 -11.75 -22.40 -22.53
C GLN A 413 -11.12 -21.50 -21.47
N ARG A 414 -10.15 -22.04 -20.71
CA ARG A 414 -9.41 -21.30 -19.69
C ARG A 414 -8.67 -20.10 -20.28
N THR A 415 -7.90 -20.30 -21.35
CA THR A 415 -7.15 -19.23 -22.02
C THR A 415 -8.09 -18.18 -22.60
N ASN A 416 -9.20 -18.57 -23.22
CA ASN A 416 -10.18 -17.59 -23.75
C ASN A 416 -10.78 -16.71 -22.64
N LYS A 417 -11.17 -17.30 -21.50
CA LYS A 417 -11.64 -16.54 -20.32
C LYS A 417 -10.54 -15.60 -19.81
N GLN A 418 -9.31 -16.09 -19.69
CA GLN A 418 -8.17 -15.28 -19.24
C GLN A 418 -7.87 -14.12 -20.19
N THR A 419 -7.91 -14.33 -21.50
CA THR A 419 -7.69 -13.27 -22.51
C THR A 419 -8.80 -12.22 -22.47
N ALA A 420 -10.07 -12.64 -22.33
CA ALA A 420 -11.20 -11.71 -22.18
C ALA A 420 -11.08 -10.88 -20.90
N ALA A 421 -10.76 -11.51 -19.77
CA ALA A 421 -10.51 -10.84 -18.50
C ALA A 421 -9.34 -9.84 -18.60
N ASN A 422 -8.21 -10.25 -19.19
CA ASN A 422 -7.04 -9.37 -19.38
C ASN A 422 -7.35 -8.17 -20.27
N SER A 423 -8.12 -8.37 -21.34
CA SER A 423 -8.55 -7.29 -22.23
C SER A 423 -9.45 -6.31 -21.49
N SER A 424 -10.42 -6.82 -20.73
CA SER A 424 -11.30 -6.00 -19.89
C SER A 424 -10.51 -5.21 -18.85
N LYS A 425 -9.59 -5.85 -18.11
CA LYS A 425 -8.72 -5.16 -17.14
C LYS A 425 -7.93 -4.03 -17.81
N SER A 426 -7.35 -4.28 -18.98
CA SER A 426 -6.58 -3.27 -19.72
C SER A 426 -7.44 -2.09 -20.16
N GLU A 427 -8.65 -2.35 -20.67
CA GLU A 427 -9.60 -1.30 -21.05
C GLU A 427 -10.00 -0.41 -19.87
N GLN A 428 -10.31 -1.01 -18.72
CA GLN A 428 -10.72 -0.23 -17.54
C GLN A 428 -9.56 0.59 -16.96
N ARG A 429 -8.32 0.07 -17.00
CA ARG A 429 -7.13 0.87 -16.66
C ARG A 429 -7.00 2.10 -17.56
N GLN A 430 -7.16 1.93 -18.87
CA GLN A 430 -7.10 3.05 -19.82
C GLN A 430 -8.20 4.09 -19.59
N LYS A 431 -9.37 3.69 -19.08
CA LYS A 431 -10.45 4.62 -18.70
C LYS A 431 -10.15 5.36 -17.39
N ALA A 432 -9.56 4.71 -16.41
CA ALA A 432 -9.23 5.31 -15.11
C ALA A 432 -8.03 6.26 -15.20
N GLN A 433 -6.98 5.87 -15.93
CA GLN A 433 -5.68 6.54 -15.92
C GLN A 433 -5.72 8.04 -16.22
N PRO A 434 -6.48 8.55 -17.21
CA PRO A 434 -6.50 9.98 -17.52
C PRO A 434 -6.97 10.84 -16.34
N TYR A 435 -7.94 10.35 -15.56
CA TYR A 435 -8.45 11.06 -14.38
C TYR A 435 -7.47 10.99 -13.21
N LEU A 436 -6.80 9.85 -13.05
CA LEU A 436 -5.76 9.65 -12.05
C LEU A 436 -4.52 10.53 -12.33
N ASP A 437 -4.05 10.57 -13.58
CA ASP A 437 -2.93 11.42 -14.02
C ASP A 437 -3.23 12.91 -13.84
N GLN A 438 -4.50 13.30 -13.96
CA GLN A 438 -4.91 14.69 -13.79
C GLN A 438 -4.75 15.17 -12.36
N VAL A 439 -4.84 14.29 -11.36
CA VAL A 439 -4.48 14.59 -9.98
C VAL A 439 -3.05 15.12 -9.97
N THR A 440 -2.08 14.35 -10.45
CA THR A 440 -0.66 14.72 -10.47
C THR A 440 -0.38 16.02 -11.23
N ARG A 441 -1.16 16.36 -12.27
CA ARG A 441 -0.99 17.62 -13.03
C ARG A 441 -1.57 18.85 -12.32
N VAL A 442 -2.71 18.72 -11.65
CA VAL A 442 -3.37 19.84 -10.92
C VAL A 442 -2.60 20.18 -9.64
N MET A 443 -1.81 19.25 -9.11
CA MET A 443 -0.99 19.37 -7.90
C MET A 443 0.22 20.34 -8.02
N GLY A 444 0.50 20.87 -9.21
CA GLY A 444 1.70 21.69 -9.46
C GLY A 444 1.51 23.21 -9.44
N VAL A 445 0.30 23.73 -9.28
CA VAL A 445 0.00 25.14 -9.61
C VAL A 445 -0.49 25.93 -8.39
N CYS A 446 0.39 26.78 -7.85
CA CYS A 446 0.01 27.77 -6.82
C CYS A 446 -0.59 29.05 -7.43
N SER A 447 -0.14 29.42 -8.63
CA SER A 447 -0.63 30.60 -9.36
C SER A 447 -0.67 30.30 -10.85
N LEU A 448 -1.78 30.63 -11.51
CA LEU A 448 -2.00 30.46 -12.95
C LEU A 448 -1.11 31.39 -13.81
N VAL A 449 -0.24 32.21 -13.20
CA VAL A 449 0.39 33.35 -13.87
C VAL A 449 1.93 33.32 -13.85
N ASN A 450 2.60 32.63 -12.91
CA ASN A 450 4.07 32.55 -12.85
C ASN A 450 4.59 31.28 -12.17
N ALA A 451 5.76 30.79 -12.58
CA ALA A 451 6.43 29.61 -12.02
C ALA A 451 7.04 29.81 -10.61
N ALA A 452 7.01 31.03 -10.06
CA ALA A 452 7.50 31.35 -8.72
C ALA A 452 6.34 31.39 -7.71
N ASP A 453 6.50 30.73 -6.56
CA ASP A 453 5.52 30.77 -5.46
C ASP A 453 5.43 32.20 -4.88
N PRO A 454 4.29 32.89 -4.99
CA PRO A 454 4.13 34.26 -4.51
C PRO A 454 4.21 34.36 -2.98
N PHE A 455 4.06 33.25 -2.24
CA PHE A 455 4.08 33.19 -0.79
C PHE A 455 5.40 32.66 -0.22
N LYS A 456 6.44 32.51 -1.07
CA LYS A 456 7.72 31.90 -0.68
C LYS A 456 8.33 32.54 0.58
N GLU A 457 8.32 33.87 0.68
CA GLU A 457 8.88 34.58 1.86
C GLU A 457 8.14 34.24 3.15
N HIS A 458 6.81 34.14 3.10
CA HIS A 458 6.01 33.74 4.24
C HIS A 458 6.27 32.29 4.64
N TYR A 459 6.41 31.37 3.68
CA TYR A 459 6.80 29.99 3.98
C TYR A 459 8.20 29.87 4.57
N THR A 460 9.15 30.69 4.11
CA THR A 460 10.47 30.79 4.73
C THR A 460 10.38 31.31 6.17
N ALA A 461 9.51 32.27 6.47
CA ALA A 461 9.30 32.72 7.86
C ALA A 461 8.68 31.61 8.74
N LEU A 462 7.74 30.83 8.19
CA LEU A 462 7.06 29.75 8.91
C LEU A 462 7.97 28.53 9.15
N GLN A 463 8.63 28.04 8.11
CA GLN A 463 9.40 26.78 8.13
C GLN A 463 10.91 26.97 8.27
N GLY A 464 11.43 28.16 7.97
CA GLY A 464 12.86 28.40 7.82
C GLY A 464 13.37 28.07 6.42
N ASP A 465 14.65 28.33 6.20
CA ASP A 465 15.38 27.95 4.99
C ASP A 465 16.47 26.93 5.35
N PRO A 466 16.30 25.65 4.98
CA PRO A 466 17.30 24.61 5.19
C PRO A 466 18.66 24.91 4.55
N ALA A 467 18.68 25.61 3.41
CA ALA A 467 19.92 25.98 2.72
C ALA A 467 20.69 27.08 3.46
N ALA A 468 19.97 27.96 4.17
CA ALA A 468 20.55 29.03 4.98
C ALA A 468 20.72 28.66 6.47
N GLY A 469 20.26 27.47 6.89
CA GLY A 469 20.28 27.03 8.28
C GLY A 469 19.43 27.88 9.23
N SER A 470 18.42 28.58 8.71
CA SER A 470 17.53 29.44 9.50
C SER A 470 16.36 28.65 10.08
N THR A 471 15.99 28.97 11.32
CA THR A 471 14.86 28.35 12.03
C THR A 471 13.60 29.19 11.81
N GLY A 472 12.54 28.59 11.24
CA GLY A 472 11.23 29.23 11.11
C GLY A 472 10.43 29.27 12.42
N PHE A 473 9.35 30.04 12.44
CA PHE A 473 8.46 30.17 13.60
C PHE A 473 7.92 28.82 14.10
N TYR A 474 7.52 27.92 13.20
CA TYR A 474 7.02 26.59 13.56
C TYR A 474 8.05 25.81 14.41
N GLN A 475 9.29 25.74 13.93
CA GLN A 475 10.34 25.01 14.63
C GLN A 475 10.75 25.68 15.94
N ALA A 476 10.68 27.01 16.02
CA ALA A 476 10.91 27.75 17.27
C ALA A 476 9.90 27.35 18.35
N TYR A 477 8.60 27.35 18.03
CA TYR A 477 7.55 26.94 18.97
C TYR A 477 7.60 25.46 19.36
N MET A 478 7.93 24.58 18.42
CA MET A 478 8.15 23.15 18.71
C MET A 478 9.29 22.95 19.72
N THR A 479 10.41 23.66 19.50
CA THR A 479 11.61 23.60 20.36
C THR A 479 11.30 24.14 21.76
N LEU A 480 10.60 25.26 21.85
CA LEU A 480 10.19 25.87 23.13
C LEU A 480 9.32 24.93 23.96
N ASN A 481 8.41 24.20 23.30
CA ASN A 481 7.52 23.23 23.96
C ASN A 481 8.15 21.85 24.15
N LYS A 482 9.45 21.67 23.86
CA LYS A 482 10.16 20.37 23.93
C LYS A 482 9.41 19.25 23.22
N SER A 483 8.68 19.59 22.16
CA SER A 483 7.86 18.65 21.41
C SER A 483 8.71 18.07 20.28
N THR A 484 8.64 16.76 20.09
CA THR A 484 9.29 16.12 18.94
C THR A 484 8.43 16.32 17.71
N ASP A 485 9.05 16.72 16.60
CA ASP A 485 8.37 16.70 15.31
C ASP A 485 8.04 15.25 14.95
N MET A 486 6.78 14.89 15.18
CA MET A 486 6.19 13.64 14.74
C MET A 486 5.11 13.96 13.72
N ALA A 487 5.39 14.83 12.75
CA ALA A 487 4.60 14.93 11.53
C ALA A 487 4.37 13.51 11.02
N GLN A 488 3.11 13.09 10.92
CA GLN A 488 2.86 11.83 10.24
C GLN A 488 3.03 12.06 8.76
N PRO A 489 3.55 11.06 8.04
CA PRO A 489 3.32 11.02 6.62
C PRO A 489 1.81 11.08 6.40
N VAL A 490 1.36 12.05 5.60
CA VAL A 490 0.04 11.98 4.95
C VAL A 490 -0.05 10.58 4.35
N PRO A 491 -1.15 9.84 4.57
CA PRO A 491 -1.30 8.51 3.99
C PRO A 491 -0.90 8.54 2.52
N GLU A 492 0.06 7.70 2.14
CA GLU A 492 0.58 7.69 0.78
C GLU A 492 -0.53 7.14 -0.14
N ILE A 493 -1.18 8.05 -0.87
CA ILE A 493 -2.22 7.68 -1.81
C ILE A 493 -1.54 7.37 -3.14
N ASN A 494 -1.51 6.09 -3.49
CA ASN A 494 -1.02 5.67 -4.80
C ASN A 494 -2.08 5.94 -5.87
N VAL A 495 -2.10 7.17 -6.41
CA VAL A 495 -2.94 7.53 -7.56
C VAL A 495 -2.26 7.28 -8.90
N GLU A 496 -0.99 6.88 -8.92
CA GLU A 496 -0.24 6.68 -10.17
C GLU A 496 -0.65 5.39 -10.90
N ASP A 497 -1.10 4.39 -10.14
CA ASP A 497 -1.46 3.07 -10.65
C ASP A 497 -2.94 2.78 -10.34
N ALA A 498 -3.74 2.60 -11.40
CA ALA A 498 -5.17 2.28 -11.27
C ALA A 498 -5.44 0.99 -10.45
N ASP A 499 -4.51 0.02 -10.46
CA ASP A 499 -4.65 -1.22 -9.68
C ASP A 499 -4.54 -0.94 -8.17
N LYS A 500 -3.82 0.12 -7.80
CA LYS A 500 -3.58 0.50 -6.40
C LYS A 500 -4.46 1.65 -5.93
N ALA A 501 -4.86 2.55 -6.83
CA ALA A 501 -5.63 3.75 -6.50
C ALA A 501 -6.92 3.46 -5.75
N GLY A 502 -7.71 2.49 -6.24
CA GLY A 502 -8.93 2.06 -5.56
C GLY A 502 -8.66 1.49 -4.16
N ALA A 503 -7.69 0.59 -4.04
CA ALA A 503 -7.35 -0.05 -2.77
C ALA A 503 -6.77 0.94 -1.75
N SER A 504 -5.87 1.84 -2.18
CA SER A 504 -5.29 2.89 -1.36
C SER A 504 -6.35 3.88 -0.87
N ALA A 505 -7.24 4.32 -1.76
CA ALA A 505 -8.36 5.19 -1.39
C ALA A 505 -9.31 4.52 -0.39
N MET A 506 -9.63 3.24 -0.58
CA MET A 506 -10.47 2.48 0.35
C MET A 506 -9.82 2.27 1.71
N ASN A 507 -8.51 2.01 1.75
CA ASN A 507 -7.77 1.87 3.00
C ASN A 507 -7.71 3.20 3.77
N LEU A 508 -7.51 4.33 3.06
CA LEU A 508 -7.61 5.67 3.64
C LEU A 508 -8.97 5.83 4.31
N VAL A 509 -10.06 5.52 3.61
CA VAL A 509 -11.41 5.75 4.15
C VAL A 509 -11.77 4.77 5.29
N ALA A 510 -11.31 3.53 5.22
CA ALA A 510 -11.51 2.55 6.28
C ALA A 510 -10.78 2.92 7.59
N SER A 511 -9.61 3.59 7.51
CA SER A 511 -8.95 4.10 8.71
C SER A 511 -9.69 5.30 9.32
N LEU A 512 -10.56 6.00 8.57
CA LEU A 512 -11.39 7.09 9.07
C LEU A 512 -12.53 6.60 9.97
N GLU A 513 -13.06 5.40 9.73
CA GLU A 513 -14.17 4.82 10.51
C GLU A 513 -13.82 4.71 12.00
N GLY A 514 -12.59 4.30 12.30
CA GLY A 514 -12.11 4.15 13.68
C GLY A 514 -11.80 5.47 14.39
N LEU A 515 -11.60 6.56 13.66
CA LEU A 515 -11.25 7.88 14.20
C LEU A 515 -12.47 8.76 14.45
N LEU A 516 -13.57 8.59 13.70
CA LEU A 516 -14.81 9.36 13.84
C LEU A 516 -15.69 8.95 15.04
N THR A 517 -15.26 7.99 15.85
CA THR A 517 -16.06 7.48 16.98
C THR A 517 -15.86 8.23 18.30
N GLU A 518 -14.79 9.01 18.46
CA GLU A 518 -14.49 9.75 19.68
C GLU A 518 -14.48 11.26 19.42
N VAL A 519 -15.43 12.01 19.99
CA VAL A 519 -15.38 13.48 20.00
C VAL A 519 -14.39 13.89 21.08
N ARG A 520 -13.22 14.39 20.67
CA ARG A 520 -12.11 14.78 21.55
C ARG A 520 -12.03 16.31 21.65
N ASP A 521 -11.35 16.81 22.68
CA ASP A 521 -11.05 18.26 22.84
C ASP A 521 -10.34 18.86 21.62
N GLU A 522 -9.69 18.02 20.81
CA GLU A 522 -9.09 18.35 19.51
C GLU A 522 -10.08 19.00 18.54
N PHE A 523 -11.37 18.63 18.61
CA PHE A 523 -12.43 19.25 17.79
C PHE A 523 -12.53 20.76 17.97
N TYR A 524 -12.38 21.24 19.21
CA TYR A 524 -12.43 22.69 19.49
C TYR A 524 -11.25 23.42 18.85
N VAL A 525 -10.07 22.80 18.84
CA VAL A 525 -8.87 23.36 18.19
C VAL A 525 -9.02 23.36 16.67
N ASP A 526 -9.63 22.31 16.11
CA ASP A 526 -9.88 22.22 14.68
C ASP A 526 -10.92 23.26 14.22
N GLU A 527 -12.04 23.43 14.93
CA GLU A 527 -13.01 24.49 14.61
C GLU A 527 -12.44 25.90 14.83
N TYR A 528 -11.55 26.08 15.80
CA TYR A 528 -10.79 27.31 15.94
C TYR A 528 -9.97 27.59 14.68
N ALA A 529 -9.24 26.60 14.18
CA ALA A 529 -8.46 26.73 12.96
C ALA A 529 -9.36 27.06 11.74
N ILE A 530 -10.47 26.33 11.58
CA ILE A 530 -11.42 26.47 10.47
C ILE A 530 -12.13 27.84 10.45
N SER A 531 -12.34 28.42 11.62
CA SER A 531 -12.97 29.73 11.75
C SER A 531 -11.97 30.86 11.55
N LYS A 532 -10.83 30.82 12.24
CA LYS A 532 -9.90 31.96 12.34
C LYS A 532 -8.98 32.11 11.15
N PHE A 533 -8.73 31.07 10.35
CA PHE A 533 -7.74 31.06 9.27
C PHE A 533 -8.36 30.86 7.89
N SER A 534 -7.61 31.24 6.86
CA SER A 534 -8.02 31.17 5.46
C SER A 534 -7.85 29.77 4.85
N TYR A 535 -8.61 29.48 3.79
CA TYR A 535 -8.54 28.23 3.02
C TYR A 535 -8.83 28.52 1.56
N ARG A 536 -8.49 27.59 0.65
CA ARG A 536 -8.48 27.82 -0.81
C ARG A 536 -9.73 28.49 -1.37
N THR A 537 -10.90 28.06 -0.89
CA THR A 537 -12.20 28.47 -1.42
C THR A 537 -12.89 29.54 -0.59
N LEU A 538 -12.21 30.11 0.41
CA LEU A 538 -12.73 31.23 1.17
C LEU A 538 -13.01 32.41 0.22
N GLY A 539 -14.22 32.96 0.31
CA GLY A 539 -14.71 34.02 -0.59
C GLY A 539 -15.25 33.52 -1.94
N LEU A 540 -15.12 32.23 -2.29
CA LEU A 540 -15.74 31.64 -3.48
C LEU A 540 -17.11 31.04 -3.18
N GLU A 541 -17.33 30.58 -1.95
CA GLU A 541 -18.60 30.01 -1.52
C GLU A 541 -19.73 31.05 -1.59
N LYS A 542 -20.90 30.63 -2.06
CA LYS A 542 -22.09 31.50 -2.17
C LYS A 542 -23.09 31.24 -1.05
N ASP A 543 -23.75 32.28 -0.57
CA ASP A 543 -24.88 32.18 0.36
C ASP A 543 -26.20 31.85 -0.38
N ALA A 544 -27.30 31.73 0.37
CA ALA A 544 -28.62 31.43 -0.20
C ALA A 544 -29.14 32.50 -1.18
N SER A 545 -28.56 33.70 -1.17
CA SER A 545 -28.86 34.79 -2.11
C SER A 545 -27.93 34.83 -3.33
N GLY A 546 -26.94 33.94 -3.39
CA GLY A 546 -25.96 33.86 -4.47
C GLY A 546 -24.76 34.80 -4.30
N GLN A 547 -24.65 35.51 -3.17
CA GLN A 547 -23.53 36.40 -2.88
C GLN A 547 -22.37 35.63 -2.25
N ALA A 548 -21.14 36.09 -2.48
CA ALA A 548 -19.96 35.52 -1.84
C ALA A 548 -20.08 35.62 -0.31
N LYS A 549 -19.92 34.49 0.38
CA LYS A 549 -19.90 34.45 1.85
C LYS A 549 -18.66 35.18 2.34
N GLN A 550 -18.86 36.19 3.16
CA GLN A 550 -17.78 36.86 3.89
C GLN A 550 -17.59 36.25 5.27
N SER A 551 -16.35 36.16 5.71
CA SER A 551 -16.05 35.79 7.09
C SER A 551 -16.55 36.85 8.07
N LYS A 552 -17.17 36.40 9.17
CA LYS A 552 -17.60 37.27 10.29
C LYS A 552 -16.61 37.26 11.45
N GLU A 553 -15.49 36.59 11.29
CA GLU A 553 -14.46 36.50 12.33
C GLU A 553 -13.68 37.81 12.46
N LEU A 554 -13.39 38.19 13.70
CA LEU A 554 -12.63 39.41 14.00
C LEU A 554 -11.19 39.36 13.48
N SER A 555 -10.63 38.15 13.30
CA SER A 555 -9.30 37.96 12.70
C SER A 555 -9.25 38.33 11.22
N GLN A 556 -10.39 38.45 10.53
CA GLN A 556 -10.48 38.78 9.11
C GLN A 556 -9.58 37.88 8.25
N PRO A 557 -9.85 36.55 8.19
CA PRO A 557 -8.99 35.60 7.49
C PRO A 557 -8.76 35.91 6.01
N GLU A 558 -9.67 36.64 5.37
CA GLU A 558 -9.53 37.11 3.98
C GLU A 558 -8.38 38.11 3.79
N SER A 559 -7.87 38.71 4.88
CA SER A 559 -6.81 39.73 4.88
C SER A 559 -5.45 39.23 5.37
N HIS A 560 -5.34 37.95 5.73
CA HIS A 560 -4.12 37.36 6.26
C HIS A 560 -2.98 37.29 5.23
N ALA A 561 -1.74 37.15 5.70
CA ALA A 561 -0.56 37.16 4.85
C ALA A 561 -0.54 35.98 3.86
N LEU A 562 -0.94 34.80 4.33
CA LEU A 562 -1.19 33.63 3.49
C LEU A 562 -2.63 33.63 3.01
N VAL A 563 -2.88 34.28 1.88
CA VAL A 563 -4.23 34.38 1.31
C VAL A 563 -4.71 32.99 0.85
N ASN A 564 -5.84 32.56 1.40
CA ASN A 564 -6.55 31.34 1.04
C ASN A 564 -5.75 30.02 1.15
N GLN A 565 -4.80 29.87 2.08
CA GLN A 565 -4.04 28.60 2.17
C GLN A 565 -3.60 28.19 3.59
N GLU A 566 -4.05 28.90 4.61
CA GLU A 566 -3.55 28.70 5.96
C GLU A 566 -3.98 27.36 6.55
N LEU A 567 -5.23 26.95 6.31
CA LEU A 567 -5.75 25.66 6.75
C LEU A 567 -5.02 24.48 6.10
N GLU A 568 -4.67 24.57 4.82
CA GLU A 568 -3.86 23.58 4.13
C GLU A 568 -2.44 23.53 4.70
N TYR A 569 -1.85 24.68 5.05
CA TYR A 569 -0.57 24.72 5.76
C TYR A 569 -0.68 24.11 7.17
N LEU A 570 -1.75 24.38 7.91
CA LEU A 570 -1.99 23.81 9.23
C LEU A 570 -2.06 22.28 9.17
N LEU A 571 -2.75 21.73 8.16
CA LEU A 571 -2.86 20.31 7.90
C LEU A 571 -1.52 19.67 7.48
N TYR A 572 -0.91 20.19 6.41
CA TYR A 572 0.17 19.47 5.72
C TYR A 572 1.56 20.04 6.03
N GLY A 573 1.66 21.34 6.30
CA GLY A 573 2.90 22.00 6.69
C GLY A 573 3.99 22.00 5.62
N ALA A 574 3.64 21.87 4.34
CA ALA A 574 4.62 21.99 3.28
C ALA A 574 5.22 23.42 3.25
N SER A 575 6.44 23.54 2.75
CA SER A 575 7.17 24.81 2.60
C SER A 575 6.80 25.61 1.34
N SER A 576 5.69 25.24 0.70
CA SER A 576 5.18 25.93 -0.49
C SER A 576 3.66 25.78 -0.60
N CYS A 577 3.06 26.72 -1.31
CA CYS A 577 1.64 26.75 -1.61
C CYS A 577 1.23 25.55 -2.47
N ALA A 578 2.03 25.26 -3.50
CA ALA A 578 1.82 24.09 -4.36
C ALA A 578 1.80 22.79 -3.53
N GLY A 579 2.75 22.62 -2.59
CA GLY A 579 2.80 21.43 -1.73
C GLY A 579 1.57 21.29 -0.83
N ASN A 580 1.08 22.37 -0.24
CA ASN A 580 -0.08 22.34 0.65
C ASN A 580 -1.39 22.10 -0.13
N TYR A 581 -1.61 22.80 -1.24
CA TYR A 581 -2.77 22.56 -2.10
C TYR A 581 -2.76 21.19 -2.75
N ALA A 582 -1.59 20.69 -3.14
CA ALA A 582 -1.43 19.33 -3.64
C ALA A 582 -1.90 18.32 -2.61
N ALA A 583 -1.36 18.37 -1.39
CA ALA A 583 -1.74 17.43 -0.35
C ALA A 583 -3.26 17.47 -0.06
N ALA A 584 -3.85 18.67 0.03
CA ALA A 584 -5.30 18.84 0.21
C ALA A 584 -6.11 18.24 -0.93
N TYR A 585 -5.71 18.52 -2.18
CA TYR A 585 -6.38 18.03 -3.37
C TYR A 585 -6.30 16.50 -3.46
N ALA A 586 -5.13 15.91 -3.24
CA ALA A 586 -4.92 14.46 -3.30
C ALA A 586 -5.75 13.73 -2.25
N GLU A 587 -5.76 14.21 -1.01
CA GLU A 587 -6.53 13.58 0.07
C GLU A 587 -8.03 13.66 -0.19
N MET A 588 -8.52 14.82 -0.63
CA MET A 588 -9.92 15.00 -1.00
C MET A 588 -10.32 14.15 -2.21
N PHE A 589 -9.48 14.10 -3.25
CA PHE A 589 -9.69 13.24 -4.41
C PHE A 589 -9.74 11.77 -4.01
N ALA A 590 -8.83 11.30 -3.15
CA ALA A 590 -8.82 9.93 -2.66
C ALA A 590 -10.08 9.58 -1.88
N PHE A 591 -10.55 10.49 -1.02
CA PHE A 591 -11.82 10.30 -0.33
C PHE A 591 -12.98 10.17 -1.33
N ARG A 592 -13.07 11.08 -2.32
CA ARG A 592 -14.12 11.02 -3.36
C ARG A 592 -14.01 9.76 -4.21
N LEU A 593 -12.79 9.34 -4.56
CA LEU A 593 -12.53 8.12 -5.32
C LEU A 593 -13.01 6.89 -4.56
N ALA A 594 -12.75 6.81 -3.25
CA ALA A 594 -13.22 5.72 -2.41
C ALA A 594 -14.75 5.65 -2.38
N VAL A 595 -15.42 6.78 -2.10
CA VAL A 595 -16.88 6.81 -2.08
C VAL A 595 -17.48 6.46 -3.45
N GLY A 596 -16.97 7.07 -4.52
CA GLY A 596 -17.41 6.82 -5.89
C GLY A 596 -17.19 5.36 -6.33
N THR A 597 -16.05 4.76 -5.98
CA THR A 597 -15.75 3.35 -6.28
C THR A 597 -16.68 2.41 -5.49
N ALA A 598 -16.92 2.69 -4.20
CA ALA A 598 -17.83 1.89 -3.38
C ALA A 598 -19.26 1.92 -3.94
N GLU A 599 -19.70 3.09 -4.41
CA GLU A 599 -20.98 3.25 -5.08
C GLU A 599 -21.03 2.47 -6.40
N ALA A 600 -20.04 2.69 -7.27
CA ALA A 600 -19.98 2.07 -8.59
C ALA A 600 -19.96 0.53 -8.49
N LEU A 601 -19.28 -0.07 -7.51
CA LEU A 601 -19.32 -1.53 -7.28
C LEU A 601 -20.75 -2.06 -7.10
N THR A 602 -21.64 -1.25 -6.52
CA THR A 602 -23.03 -1.63 -6.29
C THR A 602 -23.96 -1.35 -7.46
N GLU A 603 -23.47 -0.72 -8.54
CA GLU A 603 -24.28 -0.35 -9.71
C GLU A 603 -24.50 -1.54 -10.66
N PRO A 604 -25.71 -1.71 -11.22
CA PRO A 604 -26.03 -2.89 -12.05
C PRO A 604 -25.17 -3.04 -13.30
N HIS A 605 -24.79 -1.95 -13.98
CA HIS A 605 -23.96 -2.03 -15.19
C HIS A 605 -22.53 -2.44 -14.90
N ILE A 606 -21.97 -2.05 -13.73
CA ILE A 606 -20.67 -2.52 -13.26
C ILE A 606 -20.74 -4.00 -12.90
N GLN A 607 -21.79 -4.42 -12.18
CA GLN A 607 -22.01 -5.83 -11.84
C GLN A 607 -22.23 -6.72 -13.07
N ALA A 608 -22.82 -6.16 -14.14
CA ALA A 608 -23.03 -6.85 -15.40
C ALA A 608 -21.74 -7.07 -16.20
N MET A 609 -20.63 -6.37 -15.89
CA MET A 609 -19.29 -6.63 -16.45
C MET A 609 -18.64 -7.88 -15.85
N ASN A 610 -19.43 -8.93 -15.62
CA ASN A 610 -19.01 -10.21 -15.07
C ASN A 610 -18.26 -11.03 -16.14
N VAL A 611 -17.04 -10.60 -16.48
CA VAL A 611 -16.14 -11.32 -17.41
C VAL A 611 -15.33 -12.40 -16.69
N GLY A 612 -15.75 -12.83 -15.50
CA GLY A 612 -15.01 -13.80 -14.69
C GLY A 612 -13.79 -13.23 -13.95
N SER A 613 -13.64 -11.90 -13.88
CA SER A 613 -12.55 -11.23 -13.14
C SER A 613 -13.10 -10.21 -12.15
N PRO A 614 -13.02 -10.49 -10.84
CA PRO A 614 -13.33 -9.51 -9.80
C PRO A 614 -12.46 -8.24 -9.90
N LEU A 615 -11.20 -8.38 -10.31
CA LEU A 615 -10.34 -7.21 -10.50
C LEU A 615 -10.80 -6.34 -11.67
N ALA A 616 -11.30 -6.91 -12.77
CA ALA A 616 -11.86 -6.13 -13.88
C ALA A 616 -13.09 -5.30 -13.42
N MET A 617 -13.96 -5.89 -12.59
CA MET A 617 -15.10 -5.17 -12.01
C MET A 617 -14.64 -4.08 -11.03
N LEU A 618 -13.63 -4.35 -10.20
CA LEU A 618 -13.01 -3.32 -9.36
C LEU A 618 -12.47 -2.16 -10.20
N LEU A 619 -11.73 -2.45 -11.26
CA LEU A 619 -11.14 -1.44 -12.14
C LEU A 619 -12.21 -0.62 -12.87
N ALA A 620 -13.32 -1.24 -13.27
CA ALA A 620 -14.46 -0.53 -13.83
C ALA A 620 -15.08 0.45 -12.81
N ALA A 621 -15.25 0.00 -11.56
CA ALA A 621 -15.73 0.84 -10.47
C ALA A 621 -14.75 1.98 -10.14
N VAL A 622 -13.44 1.72 -10.17
CA VAL A 622 -12.39 2.72 -9.99
C VAL A 622 -12.41 3.74 -11.13
N ALA A 623 -12.61 3.32 -12.38
CA ALA A 623 -12.70 4.23 -13.51
C ALA A 623 -13.90 5.20 -13.38
N GLU A 624 -15.07 4.68 -13.00
CA GLU A 624 -16.24 5.50 -12.74
C GLU A 624 -16.07 6.39 -11.50
N GLY A 625 -15.52 5.84 -10.42
CA GLY A 625 -15.20 6.58 -9.20
C GLY A 625 -14.20 7.72 -9.45
N ALA A 626 -13.16 7.49 -10.26
CA ALA A 626 -12.16 8.49 -10.61
C ALA A 626 -12.72 9.60 -11.48
N MET A 627 -13.57 9.26 -12.46
CA MET A 627 -14.29 10.25 -13.27
C MET A 627 -15.18 11.14 -12.39
N GLN A 628 -15.98 10.54 -11.51
CA GLN A 628 -16.86 11.29 -10.60
C GLN A 628 -16.05 12.15 -9.62
N ALA A 629 -15.02 11.58 -8.99
CA ALA A 629 -14.12 12.31 -8.12
C ALA A 629 -13.52 13.51 -8.85
N HIS A 630 -13.06 13.36 -10.08
CA HIS A 630 -12.53 14.47 -10.86
C HIS A 630 -13.57 15.60 -11.10
N MET A 631 -14.80 15.24 -11.47
CA MET A 631 -15.89 16.21 -11.66
C MET A 631 -16.24 16.93 -10.36
N ASP A 632 -16.29 16.19 -9.25
CA ASP A 632 -16.59 16.74 -7.93
C ASP A 632 -15.47 17.66 -7.44
N MET A 633 -14.21 17.28 -7.67
CA MET A 633 -13.05 18.11 -7.31
C MET A 633 -13.08 19.45 -8.04
N THR A 634 -13.50 19.47 -9.31
CA THR A 634 -13.63 20.71 -10.09
C THR A 634 -14.63 21.67 -9.42
N LYS A 635 -15.80 21.15 -9.01
CA LYS A 635 -16.80 21.93 -8.28
C LYS A 635 -16.30 22.39 -6.91
N LEU A 636 -15.64 21.50 -6.18
CA LEU A 636 -15.12 21.76 -4.84
C LEU A 636 -14.10 22.88 -4.85
N ILE A 637 -13.15 22.89 -5.78
CA ILE A 637 -12.15 23.96 -5.88
C ILE A 637 -12.73 25.29 -6.37
N ASP A 638 -13.89 25.26 -7.03
CA ASP A 638 -14.66 26.45 -7.43
C ASP A 638 -15.57 27.00 -6.30
N GLY A 639 -15.54 26.36 -5.12
CA GLY A 639 -16.31 26.78 -3.94
C GLY A 639 -17.74 26.24 -3.88
N GLU A 640 -18.11 25.31 -4.77
CA GLU A 640 -19.40 24.62 -4.73
C GLU A 640 -19.36 23.43 -3.76
N ALA A 641 -20.52 23.11 -3.16
CA ALA A 641 -20.70 21.90 -2.37
C ALA A 641 -21.13 20.73 -3.26
N VAL A 642 -20.60 19.54 -3.00
CA VAL A 642 -20.96 18.32 -3.74
C VAL A 642 -21.66 17.32 -2.83
N PRO A 643 -22.66 16.56 -3.33
CA PRO A 643 -23.25 15.47 -2.59
C PRO A 643 -22.18 14.49 -2.12
N LEU A 644 -22.21 14.07 -0.85
CA LEU A 644 -21.28 13.07 -0.31
C LEU A 644 -21.37 11.76 -1.11
N SER A 645 -22.59 11.38 -1.49
CA SER A 645 -22.92 10.16 -2.22
C SER A 645 -24.03 10.43 -3.23
N LYS A 646 -23.98 9.84 -4.43
CA LYS A 646 -25.10 9.94 -5.40
C LYS A 646 -26.39 9.39 -4.80
N LYS A 647 -26.29 8.32 -4.01
CA LYS A 647 -27.44 7.63 -3.41
C LYS A 647 -28.09 8.41 -2.26
N LEU A 648 -27.33 9.29 -1.61
CA LEU A 648 -27.84 10.14 -0.53
C LEU A 648 -28.40 11.49 -1.04
N GLY A 649 -28.19 11.80 -2.31
CA GLY A 649 -28.65 13.05 -2.93
C GLY A 649 -28.11 14.29 -2.21
N SER A 650 -28.82 15.42 -2.34
CA SER A 650 -28.43 16.70 -1.72
C SER A 650 -28.65 16.74 -0.20
N ALA A 651 -29.15 15.67 0.42
CA ALA A 651 -29.40 15.62 1.87
C ALA A 651 -28.11 15.81 2.68
N ILE A 652 -26.97 15.40 2.12
CA ILE A 652 -25.65 15.56 2.71
C ILE A 652 -24.70 16.00 1.60
N SER A 653 -24.47 17.31 1.50
CA SER A 653 -23.45 17.88 0.63
C SER A 653 -22.32 18.43 1.48
N LEU A 654 -21.09 18.26 1.03
CA LEU A 654 -19.89 18.77 1.70
C LEU A 654 -19.24 19.82 0.80
N SER A 655 -18.89 20.97 1.36
CA SER A 655 -18.02 21.93 0.69
C SER A 655 -16.55 21.57 0.89
N TYR A 656 -15.66 22.26 0.18
CA TYR A 656 -14.22 22.15 0.39
C TYR A 656 -13.83 22.36 1.86
N LYS A 657 -14.45 23.34 2.53
CA LYS A 657 -14.26 23.62 3.95
C LYS A 657 -14.64 22.43 4.83
N ASP A 658 -15.73 21.74 4.50
CA ASP A 658 -16.17 20.55 5.25
C ASP A 658 -15.20 19.38 5.10
N TYR A 659 -14.57 19.22 3.93
CA TYR A 659 -13.51 18.23 3.73
C TYR A 659 -12.28 18.54 4.57
N LEU A 660 -11.80 19.79 4.57
CA LEU A 660 -10.68 20.19 5.43
C LEU A 660 -10.98 19.99 6.91
N ARG A 661 -12.23 20.20 7.34
CA ARG A 661 -12.69 19.89 8.70
C ARG A 661 -12.54 18.41 9.03
N VAL A 662 -12.97 17.54 8.12
CA VAL A 662 -12.81 16.09 8.30
C VAL A 662 -11.33 15.73 8.37
N PHE A 663 -10.49 16.25 7.48
CA PHE A 663 -9.06 15.95 7.49
C PHE A 663 -8.35 16.52 8.73
N LEU A 664 -8.76 17.68 9.24
CA LEU A 664 -8.22 18.22 10.49
C LEU A 664 -8.44 17.24 11.63
N LEU A 665 -9.66 16.74 11.79
CA LEU A 665 -9.97 15.75 12.83
C LEU A 665 -9.15 14.48 12.73
N LEU A 666 -8.72 14.11 11.53
CA LEU A 666 -7.96 12.89 11.26
C LEU A 666 -6.46 13.09 11.49
N HIS A 667 -5.95 14.29 11.20
CA HIS A 667 -4.54 14.64 11.32
C HIS A 667 -4.21 15.41 12.61
N SER A 668 -5.22 15.79 13.42
CA SER A 668 -5.04 16.66 14.57
C SER A 668 -4.12 16.01 15.59
N ARG A 669 -2.88 16.51 15.63
CA ARG A 669 -1.90 16.20 16.66
C ARG A 669 -1.61 17.48 17.38
N ASP A 670 -2.06 17.54 18.63
CA ASP A 670 -2.03 18.74 19.47
C ASP A 670 -0.73 19.53 19.33
N ALA A 671 0.44 18.91 19.47
CA ALA A 671 1.71 19.65 19.47
C ALA A 671 2.05 20.30 18.11
N VAL A 672 1.94 19.53 17.01
CA VAL A 672 2.26 20.03 15.65
C VAL A 672 1.26 21.10 15.23
N MET A 673 -0.03 20.83 15.46
CA MET A 673 -1.11 21.76 15.12
C MET A 673 -0.98 23.07 15.92
N LEU A 674 -0.77 22.99 17.24
CA LEU A 674 -0.60 24.17 18.08
C LEU A 674 0.62 25.00 17.68
N SER A 675 1.76 24.38 17.36
CA SER A 675 2.94 25.12 16.88
C SER A 675 2.71 25.80 15.52
N ARG A 676 1.99 25.16 14.59
CA ARG A 676 1.63 25.79 13.31
C ARG A 676 0.62 26.93 13.50
N LEU A 677 -0.34 26.79 14.41
CA LEU A 677 -1.26 27.87 14.81
C LEU A 677 -0.47 29.07 15.37
N GLN A 678 0.47 28.83 16.29
CA GLN A 678 1.34 29.88 16.85
C GLN A 678 2.15 30.59 15.77
N ALA A 679 2.73 29.82 14.84
CA ALA A 679 3.50 30.36 13.73
C ALA A 679 2.67 31.26 12.81
N LEU A 680 1.44 30.83 12.44
CA LEU A 680 0.54 31.64 11.61
C LEU A 680 0.02 32.88 12.35
N ILE A 681 -0.34 32.77 13.64
CA ILE A 681 -0.78 33.93 14.43
C ILE A 681 0.34 34.96 14.50
N GLN A 682 1.58 34.53 14.75
CA GLN A 682 2.73 35.43 14.73
C GLN A 682 2.94 36.06 13.35
N LEU A 683 2.81 35.29 12.26
CA LEU A 683 2.93 35.79 10.90
C LEU A 683 1.90 36.89 10.59
N ASN A 684 0.64 36.67 10.97
CA ASN A 684 -0.47 37.57 10.65
C ASN A 684 -0.51 38.80 11.55
N THR A 685 -0.14 38.67 12.82
CA THR A 685 -0.18 39.76 13.80
C THR A 685 1.15 40.52 13.91
N GLY A 686 2.25 39.94 13.42
CA GLY A 686 3.62 40.43 13.66
C GLY A 686 4.08 40.32 15.12
N THR A 687 3.29 39.69 16.00
CA THR A 687 3.56 39.64 17.45
C THR A 687 4.11 38.28 17.85
N SER A 688 5.29 38.27 18.50
CA SER A 688 5.86 37.03 19.05
C SER A 688 5.09 36.56 20.28
N LEU A 689 4.60 35.32 20.25
CA LEU A 689 3.85 34.73 21.35
C LEU A 689 4.75 34.30 22.52
N GLU A 690 6.07 34.30 22.34
CA GLU A 690 7.03 34.06 23.41
C GLU A 690 6.96 35.13 24.50
N HIS A 691 6.76 36.38 24.09
CA HIS A 691 6.63 37.53 24.98
C HIS A 691 5.18 37.81 25.39
N GLY A 692 4.22 37.12 24.77
CA GLY A 692 2.80 37.23 25.05
C GLY A 692 2.44 36.69 26.43
N THR A 693 2.55 37.50 27.47
CA THR A 693 2.38 37.08 28.88
C THR A 693 0.91 36.88 29.22
N THR A 694 0.57 35.73 29.82
CA THR A 694 -0.82 35.40 30.19
C THR A 694 -1.07 35.35 31.69
N TYR A 695 -0.03 35.38 32.51
CA TYR A 695 -0.12 35.38 33.97
C TYR A 695 0.80 36.45 34.56
N LEU A 696 0.29 37.23 35.50
CA LEU A 696 1.05 38.24 36.23
C LEU A 696 1.00 37.97 37.73
N SER A 697 2.17 38.07 38.36
CA SER A 697 2.32 38.20 39.81
C SER A 697 2.89 39.58 40.13
N GLY A 698 2.06 40.45 40.69
CA GLY A 698 2.45 41.78 41.12
C GLY A 698 2.67 41.82 42.63
N THR A 699 3.82 42.29 43.06
CA THR A 699 4.15 42.51 44.47
C THR A 699 4.39 43.98 44.71
N ALA A 700 3.65 44.59 45.62
CA ALA A 700 3.90 45.97 46.03
C ALA A 700 4.20 46.04 47.53
N ALA A 701 5.24 46.80 47.85
CA ALA A 701 5.49 47.24 49.20
C ALA A 701 4.79 48.58 49.42
N SER A 702 4.20 48.72 50.59
CA SER A 702 3.60 49.98 51.04
C SER A 702 3.97 50.24 52.48
N SER A 703 3.83 51.50 52.89
CA SER A 703 4.06 51.90 54.27
C SER A 703 2.90 52.73 54.79
N VAL A 704 2.57 52.58 56.06
CA VAL A 704 1.56 53.39 56.76
C VAL A 704 2.16 54.00 58.04
N LYS A 705 1.87 55.27 58.31
CA LYS A 705 2.33 55.96 59.51
C LYS A 705 1.61 55.48 60.77
N LEU A 706 2.37 55.00 61.75
CA LEU A 706 1.88 54.69 63.09
C LEU A 706 1.71 55.98 63.90
N TRP A 707 0.65 56.11 64.68
CA TRP A 707 0.39 57.36 65.41
C TRP A 707 0.88 57.34 66.84
N PHE A 708 0.77 56.20 67.53
CA PHE A 708 0.93 56.20 68.98
C PHE A 708 2.08 55.33 69.47
N LEU A 709 2.27 54.13 68.92
CA LEU A 709 3.16 53.13 69.54
C LEU A 709 4.09 52.40 68.54
N PRO A 710 4.95 53.12 67.78
CA PRO A 710 5.88 52.50 66.84
C PRO A 710 6.87 51.53 67.50
N SER A 711 7.35 51.83 68.71
CA SER A 711 8.29 50.97 69.44
C SER A 711 7.66 49.65 69.90
N VAL A 712 6.39 49.67 70.32
CA VAL A 712 5.65 48.46 70.71
C VAL A 712 5.41 47.60 69.48
N MET A 713 5.02 48.22 68.37
CA MET A 713 4.84 47.51 67.11
C MET A 713 6.14 46.92 66.56
N LYS A 714 7.28 47.59 66.75
CA LYS A 714 8.60 47.05 66.39
C LYS A 714 8.92 45.77 67.15
N LEU A 715 8.55 45.70 68.44
CA LEU A 715 8.77 44.51 69.27
C LEU A 715 7.84 43.35 68.89
N LEU A 716 6.57 43.65 68.56
CA LEU A 716 5.60 42.68 68.04
C LEU A 716 5.95 42.17 66.63
N GLY A 717 6.54 43.01 65.78
CA GLY A 717 7.06 42.60 64.48
C GLY A 717 8.29 41.69 64.60
N ALA A 718 9.18 41.95 65.56
CA ALA A 718 10.38 41.15 65.81
C ALA A 718 10.08 39.74 66.36
N SER A 719 8.94 39.53 67.01
CA SER A 719 8.51 38.22 67.49
C SER A 719 7.87 37.34 66.41
N GLY A 720 7.78 37.82 65.16
CA GLY A 720 7.17 37.10 64.03
C GLY A 720 5.65 36.94 64.12
N LEU A 721 5.00 37.57 65.12
CA LEU A 721 3.56 37.46 65.36
C LEU A 721 2.72 38.30 64.39
N TYR A 722 3.35 39.21 63.62
CA TYR A 722 2.66 40.11 62.71
C TYR A 722 3.54 40.55 61.52
N SER A 723 2.97 40.73 60.33
CA SER A 723 3.67 40.97 59.05
C SER A 723 4.16 42.42 58.84
N CYS A 724 4.25 43.22 59.90
CA CYS A 724 4.60 44.64 59.84
C CYS A 724 6.07 44.85 60.20
N GLN A 725 6.87 45.37 59.26
CA GLN A 725 8.25 45.78 59.54
C GLN A 725 8.29 47.28 59.82
N VAL A 726 8.56 47.67 61.08
CA VAL A 726 8.59 49.08 61.47
C VAL A 726 9.97 49.69 61.16
N VAL A 727 10.00 50.62 60.22
CA VAL A 727 11.17 51.45 59.91
C VAL A 727 10.82 52.89 60.29
N SER A 728 11.57 53.46 61.23
CA SER A 728 11.26 54.75 61.86
C SER A 728 9.86 54.75 62.51
N ASP A 729 8.92 55.53 61.98
CA ASP A 729 7.53 55.67 62.45
C ASP A 729 6.50 55.02 61.50
N ARG A 730 6.95 54.28 60.48
CA ARG A 730 6.08 53.66 59.48
C ARG A 730 6.16 52.15 59.53
N CYS A 731 4.99 51.53 59.41
CA CYS A 731 4.85 50.10 59.23
C CYS A 731 4.92 49.76 57.74
N HIS A 732 5.95 49.02 57.33
CA HIS A 732 6.07 48.48 55.98
C HIS A 732 5.35 47.14 55.88
N MET A 733 4.59 46.98 54.79
CA MET A 733 3.88 45.76 54.46
C MET A 733 4.06 45.43 52.98
N THR A 734 4.14 44.14 52.68
CA THR A 734 4.25 43.65 51.31
C THR A 734 3.00 42.82 51.00
N LYS A 735 2.35 43.12 49.87
CA LYS A 735 1.23 42.34 49.35
C LYS A 735 1.53 41.88 47.93
N THR A 736 1.11 40.65 47.65
CA THR A 736 1.23 40.04 46.33
C THR A 736 -0.17 39.72 45.82
N GLY A 737 -0.42 40.05 44.56
CA GLY A 737 -1.62 39.68 43.83
C GLY A 737 -1.21 38.93 42.57
N VAL A 738 -2.01 37.94 42.22
CA VAL A 738 -1.81 37.14 41.02
C VAL A 738 -3.07 37.14 40.18
N MET A 739 -2.92 37.15 38.87
CA MET A 739 -4.04 37.03 37.94
C MET A 739 -3.55 36.46 36.61
N ALA A 740 -4.44 35.74 35.93
CA ALA A 740 -4.25 35.26 34.58
C ALA A 740 -5.54 35.44 33.79
N TYR A 741 -5.42 35.40 32.46
CA TYR A 741 -6.57 35.34 31.57
C TYR A 741 -7.30 34.00 31.63
#